data_AF-A0A1Q9D0I4-F1
#
_entry.id   AF-A0A1Q9D0I4-F1
#
_cell.length_a   1.000
_cell.length_b   1.000
_cell.length_c   1.000
_cell.angle_alpha   90.00
_cell.angle_beta   90.00
_cell.angle_gamma   90.00
#
_symmetry.space_group_name_H-M   'P 1'
#
loop_
_entity.id
_entity.type
_entity.pdbx_description
1 polymer ?
#
loop_
_entity_poly.entity_id
_entity_poly.type
_entity_poly.pdbx_seq_one_letter_code
_entity_poly.pdbx_strand_id
1 'polypeptide(L)'
;MSSAGGAANTSVPSLGEVVNSTEPSGDMLPTDNTSSTISVATNDVQSSSTTFSFSLASAATTSTRTVTNPSTASTTSTARFLVNGHASDIAGFASNGSGLLPWPPGEVRTPTARPSEHTENNAALTVGCVLLLLFVFFKLWRRRAARELAPGDMQLSSLSEWMGADEDDDVVIAVLQRKRVNKYRGSDVKACSACMSVDAEHADDIAKPAKLQPRQWCVRFSCVFFNVLSGVVNGYDICITTGILDSVDRDLQLCDTGGAVGTCFLKEAVMSFASIGGLGARLCGPTIADRYGRSAALFLADVLILASVAMQSTTRAVPTFFLARFLVGAGMGLAFVVTPTYLCEIAPRTQRGLFVCLHEVAVCVGCLLGLHVSSRDTAEWQWHHVIAFAALPAAVQLVFVCVLPESPRWFALRGDVCGLDRASAMLGLEAETAELRKLVQTGGVTSDLSSTGGGSCCRRNLLNWQKHRRPLMIALGLAGCNSATGTFAIQTYAYDLLRVCGVKEPGELLPVIGWMKLIGALLAMFTSDSKLLGRRRLVIGGSFFCTICDVLLALHLALPTFLTPGLAASCVFFRILSWNAGYGGVQFVAVSEILPSEVRSSFMGQSQVAASVIDILIFQLFETLLFMDKVATFVIFAAINFGSCLFAFRCLPDLRGMSLEEIHAGSSRSYGVLEEEESKEPQARVIGAVEPDPFHDPVVQVLGRCLHLVILQIISICPLRAWRLMVLAALADRVLPPCEDIPLAGMALRLFLLVTSAVATPEPVGPVCSGSIELQGHGSIQTANAHWNVPGELAGSVEVSDGAIHVFMKGRTYFSDTCLPTQFNNSHYSKIFLLGKSLRWTTDISQTDCGCNAAFYLGSLHQNSDISKCEDHYCDANDVCGVRCTEIDLQEANKYAFHSVLHLPDDNSGMGLGYGGGGLDWSWHRDWTKEEYGPGANCIDTNHPFEVEVGFPVGSDGQLVAITTRLAQLGSPCELTAQVLTDSYTFQGRKSTSELTQALHEGMTPIVSYWSAENMQWMDGEGADGLGPCPEDVPEQCGASVQFYGFALESLEERLI
;
A
#
# COMPACT_ATOMS: atom_id res chain seq x y z
N MET A 1 76.80 -30.80 37.66
CA MET A 1 76.87 -29.47 38.31
C MET A 1 75.41 -29.08 38.57
N SER A 2 74.90 -29.13 39.81
CA SER A 2 75.12 -28.21 40.96
C SER A 2 74.49 -26.82 40.73
N SER A 3 73.72 -26.21 41.62
CA SER A 3 73.21 -26.58 42.97
C SER A 3 72.21 -25.48 43.42
N ALA A 4 70.99 -25.78 43.87
CA ALA A 4 70.57 -26.04 45.26
C ALA A 4 70.73 -24.86 46.26
N GLY A 5 69.65 -24.54 47.00
CA GLY A 5 69.59 -23.56 48.10
C GLY A 5 68.45 -22.54 47.94
N GLY A 6 67.60 -22.22 48.94
CA GLY A 6 67.51 -22.68 50.34
C GLY A 6 66.07 -22.55 50.89
N ALA A 7 65.85 -22.83 52.19
CA ALA A 7 64.52 -23.03 52.78
C ALA A 7 64.38 -22.44 54.22
N ALA A 8 63.28 -22.81 54.92
CA ALA A 8 62.93 -22.61 56.36
C ALA A 8 62.06 -21.37 56.73
N ASN A 9 61.16 -21.38 57.74
CA ASN A 9 60.38 -22.44 58.44
C ASN A 9 59.33 -21.78 59.41
N THR A 10 58.55 -22.58 60.18
CA THR A 10 57.67 -22.23 61.34
C THR A 10 56.30 -21.57 61.06
N SER A 11 55.20 -21.79 61.81
CA SER A 11 54.85 -22.79 62.86
C SER A 11 53.32 -22.83 63.17
N VAL A 12 52.82 -23.90 63.80
CA VAL A 12 51.38 -24.22 64.11
C VAL A 12 51.15 -24.35 65.63
N PRO A 13 50.07 -23.79 66.23
CA PRO A 13 48.90 -24.57 66.77
C PRO A 13 47.52 -23.80 66.76
N SER A 14 46.31 -24.36 67.00
CA SER A 14 45.74 -25.75 67.09
C SER A 14 44.20 -25.76 67.37
N LEU A 15 43.55 -26.95 67.26
CA LEU A 15 42.35 -27.50 67.99
C LEU A 15 40.89 -27.42 67.43
N GLY A 16 40.19 -28.58 67.48
CA GLY A 16 38.71 -28.82 67.38
C GLY A 16 38.18 -29.26 66.00
N GLU A 17 37.91 -30.54 65.65
CA GLU A 17 36.88 -31.53 66.13
C GLU A 17 35.41 -31.11 65.84
N VAL A 18 34.46 -31.91 65.31
CA VAL A 18 34.30 -33.37 64.98
C VAL A 18 33.04 -33.56 64.05
N VAL A 19 32.62 -34.64 63.34
CA VAL A 19 33.04 -36.05 63.04
C VAL A 19 32.27 -36.65 61.80
N ASN A 20 32.61 -37.88 61.38
CA ASN A 20 31.96 -38.96 60.55
C ASN A 20 30.43 -38.98 60.22
N SER A 21 29.88 -39.85 59.32
CA SER A 21 30.33 -40.57 58.09
C SER A 21 29.20 -41.45 57.45
N THR A 22 29.30 -41.75 56.13
CA THR A 22 28.83 -42.99 55.39
C THR A 22 27.41 -43.62 55.55
N GLU A 23 26.66 -43.70 54.42
CA GLU A 23 25.99 -44.90 53.75
C GLU A 23 25.29 -46.06 54.54
N PRO A 24 24.48 -46.98 53.92
CA PRO A 24 23.64 -46.94 52.69
C PRO A 24 22.23 -47.64 52.80
N SER A 25 21.45 -47.64 51.68
CA SER A 25 20.47 -48.68 51.18
C SER A 25 19.37 -49.37 52.06
N GLY A 26 18.12 -49.43 51.54
CA GLY A 26 17.35 -50.71 51.46
C GLY A 26 15.98 -50.88 52.17
N ASP A 27 14.87 -50.68 51.43
CA ASP A 27 13.54 -51.37 51.44
C ASP A 27 12.63 -51.60 52.70
N MET A 28 11.31 -51.71 52.38
CA MET A 28 10.14 -52.32 53.09
C MET A 28 9.23 -51.52 54.07
N LEU A 29 8.02 -51.24 53.56
CA LEU A 29 6.61 -51.27 54.06
C LEU A 29 6.25 -52.06 55.38
N PRO A 30 5.00 -51.99 55.97
CA PRO A 30 3.77 -51.18 55.68
C PRO A 30 2.97 -50.65 56.94
N THR A 31 1.71 -50.20 56.73
CA THR A 31 0.54 -50.05 57.66
C THR A 31 0.57 -48.93 58.73
N ASP A 32 -0.36 -47.95 58.76
CA ASP A 32 -1.85 -47.91 58.93
C ASP A 32 -2.32 -48.00 60.40
N ASN A 33 -2.94 -46.95 60.98
CA ASN A 33 -4.40 -46.68 60.99
C ASN A 33 -4.69 -45.37 61.80
N THR A 34 -5.87 -44.72 61.88
CA THR A 34 -7.26 -45.03 61.45
C THR A 34 -8.07 -43.73 61.23
N SER A 35 -8.97 -43.74 60.22
CA SER A 35 -10.41 -43.34 60.16
C SER A 35 -11.06 -42.48 61.27
N SER A 36 -12.17 -41.73 61.06
CA SER A 36 -13.43 -42.03 60.32
C SER A 36 -14.31 -40.74 60.21
N THR A 37 -15.49 -40.62 59.56
CA THR A 37 -16.49 -41.52 58.90
C THR A 37 -17.32 -40.62 57.90
N ILE A 38 -17.49 -40.92 56.60
CA ILE A 38 -18.48 -41.83 55.93
C ILE A 38 -19.93 -41.28 55.96
N SER A 39 -20.78 -41.30 54.91
CA SER A 39 -20.85 -42.03 53.60
C SER A 39 -21.53 -41.15 52.49
N VAL A 40 -21.78 -41.53 51.21
CA VAL A 40 -21.14 -42.30 50.10
C VAL A 40 -22.14 -42.31 48.91
N ALA A 41 -21.72 -42.07 47.65
CA ALA A 41 -22.56 -42.23 46.43
C ALA A 41 -21.78 -42.50 45.12
N THR A 42 -21.23 -43.72 45.00
CA THR A 42 -20.92 -44.51 43.77
C THR A 42 -20.36 -43.89 42.45
N ASN A 43 -19.05 -44.14 42.23
CA ASN A 43 -18.40 -44.86 41.10
C ASN A 43 -18.39 -44.37 39.62
N ASP A 44 -17.16 -44.15 39.12
CA ASP A 44 -16.47 -44.63 37.89
C ASP A 44 -17.14 -44.79 36.50
N VAL A 45 -16.44 -44.34 35.44
CA VAL A 45 -15.87 -45.18 34.33
C VAL A 45 -14.96 -44.36 33.39
N GLN A 46 -14.14 -45.05 32.58
CA GLN A 46 -13.02 -44.54 31.77
C GLN A 46 -13.40 -43.94 30.39
N SER A 47 -12.38 -43.35 29.74
CA SER A 47 -12.01 -43.48 28.31
C SER A 47 -12.22 -42.29 27.37
N SER A 48 -11.57 -42.38 26.20
CA SER A 48 -11.13 -41.28 25.35
C SER A 48 -12.00 -41.05 24.11
N SER A 49 -11.90 -39.83 23.56
CA SER A 49 -12.17 -39.46 22.16
C SER A 49 -13.53 -39.84 21.55
N THR A 50 -14.42 -38.84 21.39
CA THR A 50 -14.99 -38.52 20.06
C THR A 50 -15.64 -37.14 20.00
N THR A 51 -15.71 -36.59 18.79
CA THR A 51 -16.51 -35.41 18.42
C THR A 51 -18.00 -35.61 18.65
N PHE A 52 -18.71 -34.52 18.98
CA PHE A 52 -20.15 -34.40 18.66
C PHE A 52 -20.50 -33.00 18.14
N SER A 53 -21.02 -32.95 16.92
CA SER A 53 -21.65 -31.75 16.34
C SER A 53 -23.11 -31.68 16.79
N PHE A 54 -23.61 -30.48 17.09
CA PHE A 54 -25.06 -30.27 17.20
C PHE A 54 -25.67 -30.05 15.81
N SER A 55 -26.83 -30.68 15.57
CA SER A 55 -27.58 -30.63 14.32
C SER A 55 -28.99 -30.09 14.56
N LEU A 56 -29.59 -29.50 13.54
CA LEU A 56 -30.98 -29.04 13.55
C LEU A 56 -31.77 -29.72 12.43
N ALA A 57 -32.80 -30.47 12.84
CA ALA A 57 -33.70 -31.29 12.04
C ALA A 57 -34.62 -30.47 11.09
N SER A 58 -35.29 -31.01 10.06
CA SER A 58 -35.23 -32.31 9.34
C SER A 58 -36.28 -32.29 8.21
N ALA A 59 -36.08 -33.00 7.09
CA ALA A 59 -37.17 -33.64 6.33
C ALA A 59 -36.71 -34.71 5.30
N ALA A 60 -37.10 -35.97 5.56
CA ALA A 60 -37.55 -36.99 4.60
C ALA A 60 -36.62 -37.58 3.49
N THR A 61 -36.09 -38.79 3.76
CA THR A 61 -36.15 -40.04 2.93
C THR A 61 -35.57 -40.08 1.48
N THR A 62 -34.90 -41.15 0.98
CA THR A 62 -34.99 -42.60 1.33
C THR A 62 -33.75 -43.42 0.91
N SER A 63 -33.39 -44.45 1.71
CA SER A 63 -32.80 -45.77 1.33
C SER A 63 -31.51 -45.91 0.49
N THR A 64 -30.45 -46.45 1.17
CA THR A 64 -29.49 -47.53 0.78
C THR A 64 -28.71 -47.44 -0.57
N ARG A 65 -27.56 -48.12 -0.78
CA ARG A 65 -26.90 -49.27 -0.12
C ARG A 65 -25.36 -49.20 -0.34
N THR A 66 -24.57 -49.92 0.45
CA THR A 66 -23.10 -50.01 0.35
C THR A 66 -22.62 -51.02 -0.72
N VAL A 67 -21.38 -50.84 -1.25
CA VAL A 67 -20.28 -51.85 -1.40
C VAL A 67 -19.15 -51.40 -2.37
N THR A 68 -17.90 -51.49 -1.91
CA THR A 68 -16.55 -51.55 -2.56
C THR A 68 -16.22 -50.93 -3.95
N ASN A 69 -15.10 -50.20 -3.99
CA ASN A 69 -14.18 -49.97 -5.14
C ASN A 69 -13.40 -51.28 -5.49
N PRO A 70 -12.61 -51.44 -6.61
CA PRO A 70 -11.96 -50.37 -7.40
C PRO A 70 -11.88 -50.52 -8.95
N SER A 71 -11.40 -49.45 -9.59
CA SER A 71 -10.48 -49.40 -10.76
C SER A 71 -10.97 -49.52 -12.24
N THR A 72 -10.39 -48.61 -13.06
CA THR A 72 -10.16 -48.63 -14.53
C THR A 72 -11.28 -48.39 -15.58
N ALA A 73 -10.87 -47.69 -16.66
CA ALA A 73 -11.34 -47.74 -18.07
C ALA A 73 -12.66 -47.04 -18.53
N SER A 74 -12.52 -45.79 -18.97
CA SER A 74 -12.89 -45.23 -20.31
C SER A 74 -14.24 -45.53 -21.03
N THR A 75 -14.83 -44.47 -21.63
CA THR A 75 -15.94 -44.45 -22.64
C THR A 75 -17.33 -44.90 -22.12
N THR A 76 -18.53 -44.45 -22.57
CA THR A 76 -19.04 -43.53 -23.64
C THR A 76 -20.49 -43.07 -23.26
N SER A 77 -21.34 -42.30 -23.98
CA SER A 77 -21.35 -41.60 -25.29
C SER A 77 -22.51 -40.58 -25.40
N THR A 78 -22.32 -39.52 -26.24
CA THR A 78 -23.32 -38.83 -27.10
C THR A 78 -24.68 -38.30 -26.60
N ALA A 79 -24.89 -36.98 -26.76
CA ALA A 79 -26.01 -36.31 -27.49
C ALA A 79 -25.69 -34.78 -27.50
N ARG A 80 -25.54 -33.99 -28.58
CA ARG A 80 -26.22 -33.83 -29.90
C ARG A 80 -27.74 -33.57 -29.75
N PHE A 81 -28.33 -32.53 -30.35
CA PHE A 81 -28.11 -32.01 -31.73
C PHE A 81 -28.63 -30.57 -31.97
N LEU A 82 -28.10 -29.93 -33.04
CA LEU A 82 -28.72 -28.90 -33.93
C LEU A 82 -29.03 -27.50 -33.31
N VAL A 83 -29.07 -26.39 -34.07
CA VAL A 83 -29.18 -26.18 -35.54
C VAL A 83 -28.07 -25.26 -36.11
N ASN A 84 -27.76 -25.49 -37.40
CA ASN A 84 -27.01 -24.70 -38.40
C ASN A 84 -27.03 -23.15 -38.25
N GLY A 85 -26.06 -22.37 -38.76
CA GLY A 85 -24.87 -22.68 -39.56
C GLY A 85 -24.88 -22.11 -40.99
N HIS A 86 -23.74 -21.60 -41.49
CA HIS A 86 -23.41 -21.42 -42.92
C HIS A 86 -21.87 -21.41 -43.11
N ALA A 87 -21.39 -21.61 -44.34
CA ALA A 87 -20.02 -22.09 -44.64
C ALA A 87 -19.26 -21.27 -45.71
N SER A 88 -18.27 -21.91 -46.36
CA SER A 88 -17.46 -21.49 -47.53
C SER A 88 -16.29 -20.52 -47.27
N ASP A 89 -15.08 -20.70 -47.85
CA ASP A 89 -14.51 -21.89 -48.53
C ASP A 89 -12.96 -21.79 -48.68
N ILE A 90 -12.34 -22.76 -49.37
CA ILE A 90 -10.94 -22.79 -49.89
C ILE A 90 -9.90 -23.08 -48.80
N ALA A 91 -9.36 -24.30 -48.58
CA ALA A 91 -8.70 -25.29 -49.46
C ALA A 91 -7.35 -24.83 -50.06
N GLY A 92 -6.23 -25.57 -50.01
CA GLY A 92 -5.96 -26.88 -49.42
C GLY A 92 -4.95 -27.67 -50.28
N PHE A 93 -3.93 -28.28 -49.68
CA PHE A 93 -3.04 -29.27 -50.34
C PHE A 93 -2.40 -30.21 -49.30
N ALA A 94 -2.00 -31.41 -49.72
CA ALA A 94 -1.46 -32.46 -48.84
C ALA A 94 -0.43 -33.36 -49.56
N SER A 95 0.50 -33.97 -48.81
CA SER A 95 0.73 -35.44 -48.83
C SER A 95 1.97 -35.90 -48.04
N ASN A 96 1.79 -37.02 -47.31
CA ASN A 96 2.69 -38.16 -47.06
C ASN A 96 4.19 -37.97 -46.76
N GLY A 97 4.64 -38.56 -45.63
CA GLY A 97 6.05 -38.93 -45.39
C GLY A 97 6.26 -39.50 -43.98
N SER A 98 6.70 -40.76 -43.85
CA SER A 98 6.86 -41.46 -42.56
C SER A 98 8.33 -41.83 -42.28
N GLY A 99 8.87 -41.52 -41.10
CA GLY A 99 10.25 -41.88 -40.72
C GLY A 99 10.57 -41.72 -39.23
N LEU A 100 11.34 -42.68 -38.71
CA LEU A 100 11.68 -42.98 -37.30
C LEU A 100 12.47 -41.91 -36.48
N LEU A 101 12.50 -42.15 -35.16
CA LEU A 101 13.19 -41.46 -34.03
C LEU A 101 14.75 -41.54 -34.05
N PRO A 102 15.53 -40.89 -33.13
CA PRO A 102 15.31 -39.67 -32.29
C PRO A 102 16.52 -38.68 -32.13
N TRP A 103 16.27 -37.48 -31.57
CA TRP A 103 17.20 -36.55 -30.84
C TRP A 103 18.36 -35.87 -31.62
N PRO A 104 18.99 -34.75 -31.14
CA PRO A 104 18.76 -33.97 -29.90
C PRO A 104 18.38 -32.47 -30.23
N PRO A 105 18.75 -31.35 -29.53
CA PRO A 105 17.93 -30.11 -29.52
C PRO A 105 18.41 -28.98 -30.45
N GLY A 106 17.59 -27.93 -30.61
CA GLY A 106 17.84 -26.79 -31.51
C GLY A 106 18.21 -25.47 -30.82
N GLU A 107 18.92 -24.59 -31.55
CA GLU A 107 19.30 -23.24 -31.12
C GLU A 107 18.09 -22.34 -30.83
N VAL A 108 18.08 -21.64 -29.69
CA VAL A 108 17.18 -20.50 -29.46
C VAL A 108 17.91 -19.21 -29.85
N ARG A 109 17.52 -18.60 -30.98
CA ARG A 109 18.04 -17.29 -31.39
C ARG A 109 17.32 -16.17 -30.66
N THR A 110 18.05 -15.39 -29.89
CA THR A 110 17.58 -14.15 -29.28
C THR A 110 17.42 -13.04 -30.32
N PRO A 111 16.29 -12.32 -30.36
CA PRO A 111 16.16 -11.08 -31.11
C PRO A 111 16.51 -9.88 -30.20
N THR A 112 17.68 -9.28 -30.41
CA THR A 112 18.11 -8.07 -29.68
C THR A 112 17.30 -6.84 -30.11
N ALA A 113 16.32 -6.46 -29.30
CA ALA A 113 15.53 -5.24 -29.50
C ALA A 113 16.18 -4.04 -28.80
N ARG A 114 16.55 -3.01 -29.56
CA ARG A 114 16.95 -1.70 -29.01
C ARG A 114 15.73 -0.99 -28.40
N PRO A 115 15.90 -0.13 -27.38
CA PRO A 115 14.86 0.83 -27.02
C PRO A 115 14.55 1.71 -28.25
N SER A 116 13.27 2.00 -28.49
CA SER A 116 12.82 2.78 -29.64
C SER A 116 11.96 3.96 -29.20
N GLU A 117 12.13 5.11 -29.86
CA GLU A 117 11.48 6.41 -29.59
C GLU A 117 9.96 6.43 -29.91
N HIS A 118 9.33 5.26 -30.01
CA HIS A 118 7.94 5.09 -30.42
C HIS A 118 6.94 4.94 -29.26
N THR A 119 7.39 4.75 -28.02
CA THR A 119 6.50 4.61 -26.85
C THR A 119 5.83 5.93 -26.44
N GLU A 120 6.58 7.03 -26.34
CA GLU A 120 6.03 8.33 -25.92
C GLU A 120 4.94 8.86 -26.86
N ASN A 121 5.15 8.66 -28.18
CA ASN A 121 4.23 9.09 -29.22
C ASN A 121 2.84 8.44 -29.08
N ASN A 122 2.76 7.19 -28.61
CA ASN A 122 1.48 6.48 -28.44
C ASN A 122 0.65 7.01 -27.25
N ALA A 123 1.30 7.48 -26.18
CA ALA A 123 0.62 8.13 -25.06
C ALA A 123 -0.02 9.46 -25.50
N ALA A 124 0.74 10.29 -26.23
CA ALA A 124 0.24 11.53 -26.81
C ALA A 124 -0.92 11.29 -27.80
N LEU A 125 -0.82 10.27 -28.65
CA LEU A 125 -1.88 9.89 -29.58
C LEU A 125 -3.16 9.46 -28.84
N THR A 126 -3.03 8.70 -27.75
CA THR A 126 -4.15 8.23 -26.93
C THR A 126 -4.86 9.39 -26.24
N VAL A 127 -4.11 10.32 -25.64
CA VAL A 127 -4.66 11.56 -25.05
C VAL A 127 -5.36 12.40 -26.12
N GLY A 128 -4.77 12.53 -27.32
CA GLY A 128 -5.37 13.21 -28.47
C GLY A 128 -6.70 12.59 -28.89
N CYS A 129 -6.77 11.26 -28.97
CA CYS A 129 -8.00 10.52 -29.27
C CYS A 129 -9.08 10.70 -28.19
N VAL A 130 -8.72 10.71 -26.90
CA VAL A 130 -9.67 10.99 -25.80
C VAL A 130 -10.22 12.41 -25.89
N LEU A 131 -9.37 13.41 -26.16
CA LEU A 131 -9.81 14.80 -26.38
C LEU A 131 -10.72 14.94 -27.61
N LEU A 132 -10.42 14.22 -28.70
CA LEU A 132 -11.28 14.15 -29.90
C LEU A 132 -12.64 13.51 -29.59
N LEU A 133 -12.68 12.41 -28.84
CA LEU A 133 -13.92 11.77 -28.39
C LEU A 133 -14.74 12.71 -27.50
N LEU A 134 -14.12 13.42 -26.56
CA LEU A 134 -14.79 14.43 -25.72
C LEU A 134 -15.35 15.59 -26.56
N PHE A 135 -14.63 16.06 -27.59
CA PHE A 135 -15.10 17.13 -28.48
C PHE A 135 -16.23 16.69 -29.42
N VAL A 136 -16.14 15.49 -29.99
CA VAL A 136 -17.23 14.85 -30.76
C VAL A 136 -18.44 14.61 -29.87
N PHE A 137 -18.24 14.15 -28.64
CA PHE A 137 -19.30 14.02 -27.65
C PHE A 137 -19.94 15.37 -27.31
N PHE A 138 -19.18 16.44 -27.10
CA PHE A 138 -19.75 17.77 -26.86
C PHE A 138 -20.65 18.23 -28.03
N LYS A 139 -20.26 17.95 -29.28
CA LYS A 139 -21.12 18.18 -30.47
C LYS A 139 -22.37 17.28 -30.47
N LEU A 140 -22.27 16.00 -30.10
CA LEU A 140 -23.42 15.07 -30.05
C LEU A 140 -24.38 15.38 -28.90
N TRP A 141 -23.87 15.68 -27.71
CA TRP A 141 -24.64 16.13 -26.55
C TRP A 141 -25.37 17.45 -26.85
N ARG A 142 -24.69 18.44 -27.45
CA ARG A 142 -25.33 19.70 -27.89
C ARG A 142 -26.44 19.46 -28.92
N ARG A 143 -26.29 18.46 -29.80
CA ARG A 143 -27.34 18.01 -30.74
C ARG A 143 -28.49 17.26 -30.04
N ARG A 144 -28.23 16.52 -28.96
CA ARG A 144 -29.28 15.83 -28.17
C ARG A 144 -30.07 16.80 -27.31
N ALA A 145 -29.40 17.71 -26.59
CA ALA A 145 -30.04 18.78 -25.82
C ALA A 145 -30.93 19.64 -26.73
N ALA A 146 -30.50 19.95 -27.96
CA ALA A 146 -31.31 20.65 -28.95
C ALA A 146 -32.53 19.86 -29.46
N ARG A 147 -32.56 18.52 -29.33
CA ARG A 147 -33.73 17.68 -29.68
C ARG A 147 -34.70 17.54 -28.51
N GLU A 148 -34.20 17.41 -27.28
CA GLU A 148 -35.07 17.27 -26.09
C GLU A 148 -35.67 18.61 -25.64
N LEU A 149 -35.07 19.75 -26.04
CA LEU A 149 -35.61 21.10 -25.86
C LEU A 149 -36.52 21.59 -27.02
N ALA A 150 -36.70 20.80 -28.09
CA ALA A 150 -37.55 21.17 -29.21
C ALA A 150 -38.94 20.52 -29.10
N PRO A 151 -40.03 21.29 -29.20
CA PRO A 151 -41.34 20.74 -29.57
C PRO A 151 -41.25 20.02 -30.92
N GLY A 152 -42.13 19.04 -31.14
CA GLY A 152 -42.09 18.18 -32.33
C GLY A 152 -42.34 18.90 -33.66
N ASP A 153 -42.04 18.16 -34.73
CA ASP A 153 -42.36 18.44 -36.14
C ASP A 153 -41.74 19.69 -36.80
N MET A 154 -40.54 19.50 -37.36
CA MET A 154 -40.18 20.13 -38.64
C MET A 154 -39.36 19.17 -39.51
N GLN A 155 -39.63 19.16 -40.82
CA GLN A 155 -39.10 18.18 -41.77
C GLN A 155 -37.62 18.40 -42.13
N LEU A 156 -36.91 17.33 -42.49
CA LEU A 156 -35.55 17.42 -43.03
C LEU A 156 -35.55 17.99 -44.46
N SER A 157 -35.27 19.29 -44.58
CA SER A 157 -34.73 19.93 -45.78
C SER A 157 -33.88 21.15 -45.37
N SER A 158 -33.04 21.65 -46.29
CA SER A 158 -32.00 22.69 -46.09
C SER A 158 -31.01 22.47 -44.93
N LEU A 159 -29.91 21.77 -45.22
CA LEU A 159 -28.72 21.68 -44.35
C LEU A 159 -27.42 21.84 -45.17
N SER A 160 -27.44 22.79 -46.11
CA SER A 160 -26.42 22.97 -47.15
C SER A 160 -25.88 24.41 -47.30
N GLU A 161 -26.32 25.36 -46.47
CA GLU A 161 -26.00 26.80 -46.63
C GLU A 161 -25.30 27.45 -45.42
N TRP A 162 -24.93 26.68 -44.38
CA TRP A 162 -24.30 27.19 -43.16
C TRP A 162 -22.86 26.67 -42.95
N MET A 163 -22.08 26.66 -44.04
CA MET A 163 -20.61 26.59 -44.01
C MET A 163 -20.03 27.88 -44.59
N GLY A 164 -20.02 28.92 -43.78
CA GLY A 164 -19.29 30.17 -44.01
C GLY A 164 -18.80 30.70 -42.66
N ALA A 165 -17.55 31.13 -42.61
CA ALA A 165 -16.99 31.84 -41.47
C ALA A 165 -17.16 33.36 -41.69
N ASP A 166 -17.11 34.13 -40.62
CA ASP A 166 -16.08 35.15 -40.40
C ASP A 166 -16.22 35.73 -38.98
N GLU A 167 -15.23 36.54 -38.58
CA GLU A 167 -15.05 37.09 -37.24
C GLU A 167 -15.77 38.45 -37.07
N ASP A 168 -16.29 38.75 -35.87
CA ASP A 168 -16.01 40.02 -35.16
C ASP A 168 -16.67 40.04 -33.77
N ASP A 169 -16.10 40.84 -32.87
CA ASP A 169 -16.39 40.82 -31.42
C ASP A 169 -17.37 41.93 -30.93
N ASP A 170 -17.71 41.85 -29.64
CA ASP A 170 -18.19 42.94 -28.76
C ASP A 170 -19.17 44.02 -29.31
N VAL A 171 -20.47 43.70 -29.28
CA VAL A 171 -21.55 44.67 -28.95
C VAL A 171 -22.90 43.99 -28.64
N VAL A 172 -23.12 42.80 -29.19
CA VAL A 172 -24.46 42.17 -29.33
C VAL A 172 -25.09 41.71 -27.99
N ILE A 173 -24.28 41.37 -26.98
CA ILE A 173 -24.76 40.73 -25.73
C ILE A 173 -25.72 41.63 -24.93
N ALA A 174 -25.46 42.94 -24.86
CA ALA A 174 -26.27 43.88 -24.08
C ALA A 174 -27.69 44.09 -24.63
N VAL A 175 -27.89 43.93 -25.95
CA VAL A 175 -29.19 44.17 -26.61
C VAL A 175 -30.05 42.90 -26.63
N LEU A 176 -29.44 41.71 -26.72
CA LEU A 176 -30.19 40.44 -26.80
C LEU A 176 -30.92 40.07 -25.52
N GLN A 177 -30.40 40.43 -24.33
CA GLN A 177 -31.08 40.10 -23.07
C GLN A 177 -32.42 40.85 -22.90
N ARG A 178 -32.49 42.14 -23.27
CA ARG A 178 -33.73 42.94 -23.12
C ARG A 178 -34.83 42.59 -24.13
N LYS A 179 -34.50 42.15 -25.35
CA LYS A 179 -35.52 41.79 -26.36
C LYS A 179 -36.10 40.37 -26.19
N ARG A 180 -35.45 39.47 -25.46
CA ARG A 180 -35.94 38.08 -25.29
C ARG A 180 -37.14 37.96 -24.34
N VAL A 181 -37.29 38.90 -23.39
CA VAL A 181 -38.38 38.90 -22.39
C VAL A 181 -39.76 39.23 -22.98
N ASN A 182 -39.84 40.11 -23.98
CA ASN A 182 -41.12 40.66 -24.46
C ASN A 182 -41.71 39.98 -25.73
N LYS A 183 -41.16 38.86 -26.20
CA LYS A 183 -41.69 38.14 -27.39
C LYS A 183 -42.44 36.83 -27.08
N TYR A 184 -42.36 36.31 -25.86
CA TYR A 184 -43.07 35.09 -25.42
C TYR A 184 -44.33 35.43 -24.62
N ARG A 185 -45.34 36.03 -25.27
CA ARG A 185 -46.64 36.35 -24.65
C ARG A 185 -47.85 36.18 -25.58
N GLY A 186 -47.76 35.31 -26.61
CA GLY A 186 -48.79 35.27 -27.67
C GLY A 186 -49.03 33.95 -28.41
N SER A 187 -48.30 32.85 -28.14
CA SER A 187 -48.40 31.65 -29.00
C SER A 187 -48.57 30.31 -28.26
N ASP A 188 -47.95 30.12 -27.09
CA ASP A 188 -47.83 28.79 -26.45
C ASP A 188 -49.11 28.31 -25.72
N VAL A 189 -50.17 29.13 -25.72
CA VAL A 189 -51.44 28.87 -25.01
C VAL A 189 -52.17 27.61 -25.52
N LYS A 190 -51.98 27.23 -26.79
CA LYS A 190 -52.75 26.14 -27.44
C LYS A 190 -52.27 24.72 -27.14
N ALA A 191 -50.99 24.53 -26.80
CA ALA A 191 -50.49 23.21 -26.39
C ALA A 191 -50.82 22.92 -24.91
N CYS A 192 -50.77 23.95 -24.07
CA CYS A 192 -50.96 23.79 -22.62
C CYS A 192 -52.42 23.49 -22.23
N SER A 193 -53.42 23.93 -23.01
CA SER A 193 -54.83 23.75 -22.63
C SER A 193 -55.31 22.30 -22.63
N ALA A 194 -54.60 21.38 -23.31
CA ALA A 194 -54.92 19.95 -23.28
C ALA A 194 -54.60 19.28 -21.93
N CYS A 195 -53.80 19.92 -21.07
CA CYS A 195 -53.47 19.44 -19.73
C CYS A 195 -54.24 20.17 -18.61
N MET A 196 -55.23 21.01 -18.94
CA MET A 196 -55.96 21.86 -17.99
C MET A 196 -57.41 21.43 -17.72
N SER A 197 -57.87 20.31 -18.29
CA SER A 197 -59.23 19.78 -18.08
C SER A 197 -59.20 18.35 -17.52
N VAL A 198 -59.00 18.24 -16.21
CA VAL A 198 -59.38 17.06 -15.40
C VAL A 198 -60.03 17.62 -14.13
N ASP A 199 -61.30 17.28 -13.90
CA ASP A 199 -62.13 17.97 -12.92
C ASP A 199 -61.75 17.64 -11.46
N ALA A 200 -61.82 18.65 -10.60
CA ALA A 200 -61.24 18.65 -9.26
C ALA A 200 -62.13 18.01 -8.18
N GLU A 201 -62.88 16.94 -8.52
CA GLU A 201 -64.05 16.50 -7.73
C GLU A 201 -63.96 15.07 -7.15
N HIS A 202 -62.77 14.43 -7.16
CA HIS A 202 -62.52 13.09 -6.56
C HIS A 202 -61.20 13.05 -5.75
N ALA A 203 -61.03 14.00 -4.81
CA ALA A 203 -59.76 14.20 -4.11
C ALA A 203 -59.44 13.19 -2.98
N ASP A 204 -60.42 12.43 -2.48
CA ASP A 204 -60.31 11.70 -1.21
C ASP A 204 -59.94 10.20 -1.33
N ASP A 205 -59.85 9.62 -2.53
CA ASP A 205 -59.64 8.17 -2.72
C ASP A 205 -58.15 7.72 -2.69
N ILE A 206 -57.26 8.53 -2.10
CA ILE A 206 -55.80 8.31 -2.05
C ILE A 206 -55.43 7.31 -0.93
N ALA A 207 -55.89 6.07 -1.05
CA ALA A 207 -55.71 5.05 0.01
C ALA A 207 -55.26 3.65 -0.49
N LYS A 208 -54.96 3.46 -1.77
CA LYS A 208 -54.43 2.19 -2.31
C LYS A 208 -53.32 2.42 -3.33
N PRO A 209 -52.16 1.73 -3.24
CA PRO A 209 -51.12 1.83 -4.25
C PRO A 209 -51.62 1.19 -5.56
N ALA A 210 -51.57 1.95 -6.65
CA ALA A 210 -51.85 1.42 -7.98
C ALA A 210 -50.85 0.29 -8.31
N LYS A 211 -51.33 -0.80 -8.90
CA LYS A 211 -50.45 -1.88 -9.38
C LYS A 211 -49.62 -1.35 -10.54
N LEU A 212 -48.30 -1.17 -10.33
CA LEU A 212 -47.36 -0.78 -11.38
C LEU A 212 -47.56 -1.64 -12.64
N GLN A 213 -47.58 -0.99 -13.80
CA GLN A 213 -47.67 -1.70 -15.07
C GLN A 213 -46.38 -2.52 -15.32
N PRO A 214 -46.45 -3.67 -16.01
CA PRO A 214 -45.26 -4.47 -16.32
C PRO A 214 -44.15 -3.67 -17.00
N ARG A 215 -44.51 -2.71 -17.86
CA ARG A 215 -43.56 -1.81 -18.53
C ARG A 215 -42.81 -0.89 -17.55
N GLN A 216 -43.49 -0.34 -16.53
CA GLN A 216 -42.88 0.51 -15.51
C GLN A 216 -41.92 -0.31 -14.63
N TRP A 217 -42.30 -1.55 -14.28
CA TRP A 217 -41.41 -2.51 -13.61
C TRP A 217 -40.13 -2.78 -14.40
N CYS A 218 -40.24 -3.10 -15.69
CA CYS A 218 -39.07 -3.32 -16.55
C CYS A 218 -38.16 -2.09 -16.61
N VAL A 219 -38.72 -0.89 -16.84
CA VAL A 219 -37.93 0.36 -16.88
C VAL A 219 -37.21 0.59 -15.54
N ARG A 220 -37.93 0.54 -14.40
CA ARG A 220 -37.34 0.77 -13.08
C ARG A 220 -36.24 -0.25 -12.76
N PHE A 221 -36.46 -1.53 -13.05
CA PHE A 221 -35.46 -2.58 -12.82
C PHE A 221 -34.22 -2.40 -13.70
N SER A 222 -34.38 -2.09 -14.99
CA SER A 222 -33.24 -1.77 -15.86
C SER A 222 -32.47 -0.54 -15.38
N CYS A 223 -33.16 0.49 -14.87
CA CYS A 223 -32.50 1.68 -14.31
C CYS A 223 -31.62 1.35 -13.10
N VAL A 224 -32.12 0.52 -12.18
CA VAL A 224 -31.33 0.04 -11.04
C VAL A 224 -30.17 -0.83 -11.53
N PHE A 225 -30.43 -1.86 -12.34
CA PHE A 225 -29.41 -2.81 -12.81
C PHE A 225 -28.23 -2.12 -13.49
N PHE A 226 -28.48 -1.26 -14.49
CA PHE A 226 -27.40 -0.61 -15.23
C PHE A 226 -26.67 0.46 -14.42
N ASN A 227 -27.32 1.15 -13.49
CA ASN A 227 -26.62 2.10 -12.62
C ASN A 227 -25.83 1.41 -11.49
N VAL A 228 -26.26 0.22 -11.06
CA VAL A 228 -25.57 -0.61 -10.06
C VAL A 228 -24.32 -1.30 -10.63
N LEU A 229 -24.16 -1.39 -11.96
CA LEU A 229 -22.87 -1.76 -12.59
C LEU A 229 -21.72 -0.86 -12.16
N SER A 230 -21.99 0.40 -11.82
CA SER A 230 -21.00 1.35 -11.30
C SER A 230 -20.38 0.86 -9.99
N GLY A 231 -21.16 0.16 -9.17
CA GLY A 231 -20.67 -0.51 -7.97
C GLY A 231 -19.73 -1.66 -8.35
N VAL A 232 -20.10 -2.48 -9.34
CA VAL A 232 -19.25 -3.59 -9.84
C VAL A 232 -17.91 -3.06 -10.35
N VAL A 233 -17.90 -2.00 -11.16
CA VAL A 233 -16.68 -1.35 -11.68
C VAL A 233 -15.81 -0.83 -10.53
N ASN A 234 -16.41 -0.08 -9.60
CA ASN A 234 -15.71 0.51 -8.45
C ASN A 234 -15.11 -0.58 -7.52
N GLY A 235 -15.87 -1.65 -7.26
CA GLY A 235 -15.41 -2.78 -6.46
C GLY A 235 -14.31 -3.58 -7.15
N TYR A 236 -14.35 -3.71 -8.47
CA TYR A 236 -13.33 -4.41 -9.24
C TYR A 236 -11.97 -3.71 -9.13
N ASP A 237 -11.88 -2.40 -9.40
CA ASP A 237 -10.62 -1.62 -9.32
C ASP A 237 -9.95 -1.71 -7.93
N ILE A 238 -10.75 -1.53 -6.86
CA ILE A 238 -10.25 -1.58 -5.48
C ILE A 238 -9.66 -2.96 -5.13
N CYS A 239 -10.21 -4.05 -5.70
CA CYS A 239 -9.86 -5.42 -5.32
C CYS A 239 -8.96 -6.17 -6.30
N ILE A 240 -8.81 -5.75 -7.56
CA ILE A 240 -7.74 -6.28 -8.42
C ILE A 240 -6.38 -5.81 -7.90
N THR A 241 -6.30 -4.58 -7.38
CA THR A 241 -5.05 -4.01 -6.85
C THR A 241 -4.44 -4.93 -5.78
N THR A 242 -5.27 -5.54 -4.92
CA THR A 242 -4.85 -6.55 -3.91
C THR A 242 -4.00 -7.70 -4.43
N GLY A 243 -4.20 -8.14 -5.69
CA GLY A 243 -3.46 -9.26 -6.27
C GLY A 243 -2.53 -8.90 -7.43
N ILE A 244 -2.62 -7.67 -7.98
CA ILE A 244 -1.73 -7.22 -9.05
C ILE A 244 -0.63 -6.27 -8.58
N LEU A 245 -0.71 -5.70 -7.37
CA LEU A 245 0.22 -4.63 -6.92
C LEU A 245 1.69 -5.05 -7.01
N ASP A 246 2.07 -6.22 -6.45
CA ASP A 246 3.43 -6.78 -6.56
C ASP A 246 3.86 -7.01 -8.02
N SER A 247 2.92 -7.31 -8.92
CA SER A 247 3.19 -7.55 -10.35
C SER A 247 3.30 -6.26 -11.17
N VAL A 248 2.61 -5.20 -10.75
CA VAL A 248 2.77 -3.83 -11.27
C VAL A 248 4.12 -3.25 -10.82
N ASP A 249 4.49 -3.49 -9.56
CA ASP A 249 5.78 -3.07 -9.00
C ASP A 249 6.96 -3.68 -9.78
N ARG A 250 7.00 -5.02 -9.95
CA ARG A 250 8.06 -5.70 -10.70
C ARG A 250 8.17 -5.29 -12.19
N ASP A 251 7.06 -4.94 -12.85
CA ASP A 251 7.05 -4.59 -14.29
C ASP A 251 7.27 -3.10 -14.56
N LEU A 252 6.88 -2.22 -13.64
CA LEU A 252 7.09 -0.77 -13.75
C LEU A 252 8.30 -0.26 -12.95
N GLN A 253 8.95 -1.12 -12.15
CA GLN A 253 10.00 -0.78 -11.20
C GLN A 253 9.57 0.40 -10.32
N LEU A 254 8.45 0.23 -9.58
CA LEU A 254 7.98 1.26 -8.65
C LEU A 254 8.91 1.36 -7.44
N CYS A 255 9.59 0.27 -7.09
CA CYS A 255 10.43 0.15 -5.90
C CYS A 255 11.73 -0.57 -6.25
N ASP A 256 12.87 -0.02 -5.83
CA ASP A 256 14.22 -0.59 -6.05
C ASP A 256 14.53 -1.78 -5.12
N THR A 257 13.53 -2.58 -4.75
CA THR A 257 13.64 -3.70 -3.79
C THR A 257 13.95 -5.04 -4.45
N GLY A 258 14.21 -5.09 -5.76
CA GLY A 258 14.47 -6.33 -6.49
C GLY A 258 13.31 -7.33 -6.54
N GLY A 259 12.10 -6.92 -6.11
CA GLY A 259 10.95 -7.81 -5.92
C GLY A 259 10.79 -8.35 -4.49
N ALA A 260 11.63 -7.94 -3.55
CA ALA A 260 11.42 -8.17 -2.13
C ALA A 260 10.24 -7.33 -1.59
N VAL A 261 9.51 -7.87 -0.61
CA VAL A 261 8.39 -7.18 0.04
C VAL A 261 8.92 -6.09 0.96
N GLY A 262 8.77 -4.82 0.56
CA GLY A 262 9.29 -3.68 1.30
C GLY A 262 8.44 -2.42 1.16
N THR A 263 8.54 -1.55 2.16
CA THR A 263 7.81 -0.27 2.21
C THR A 263 8.36 0.71 1.20
N CYS A 264 7.48 1.22 0.34
CA CYS A 264 7.89 2.03 -0.80
C CYS A 264 6.79 3.04 -1.13
N PHE A 265 7.15 4.33 -1.12
CA PHE A 265 6.21 5.43 -1.29
C PHE A 265 5.40 5.32 -2.60
N LEU A 266 6.02 4.82 -3.67
CA LEU A 266 5.37 4.63 -4.97
C LEU A 266 4.40 3.43 -5.00
N LYS A 267 4.71 2.30 -4.35
CA LYS A 267 3.75 1.18 -4.17
C LYS A 267 2.50 1.66 -3.44
N GLU A 268 2.67 2.35 -2.31
CA GLU A 268 1.56 2.92 -1.54
C GLU A 268 0.77 3.99 -2.33
N ALA A 269 1.47 4.81 -3.12
CA ALA A 269 0.85 5.88 -3.90
C ALA A 269 -0.16 5.37 -4.95
N VAL A 270 -0.10 4.11 -5.38
CA VAL A 270 -1.00 3.54 -6.41
C VAL A 270 -2.49 3.67 -6.02
N MET A 271 -2.80 3.54 -4.72
CA MET A 271 -4.15 3.74 -4.20
C MET A 271 -4.42 5.17 -3.71
N SER A 272 -3.40 5.85 -3.20
CA SER A 272 -3.48 7.27 -2.85
C SER A 272 -3.86 8.13 -4.06
N PHE A 273 -3.26 7.91 -5.24
CA PHE A 273 -3.55 8.69 -6.46
C PHE A 273 -4.99 8.52 -6.97
N ALA A 274 -5.56 7.31 -6.89
CA ALA A 274 -6.97 7.11 -7.19
C ALA A 274 -7.89 7.82 -6.18
N SER A 275 -7.52 7.82 -4.91
CA SER A 275 -8.25 8.54 -3.86
C SER A 275 -8.14 10.07 -4.02
N ILE A 276 -6.99 10.59 -4.44
CA ILE A 276 -6.75 12.00 -4.81
C ILE A 276 -7.57 12.42 -6.03
N GLY A 277 -7.62 11.59 -7.08
CA GLY A 277 -8.50 11.84 -8.23
C GLY A 277 -9.99 11.89 -7.83
N GLY A 278 -10.39 10.96 -6.96
CA GLY A 278 -11.74 10.91 -6.40
C GLY A 278 -12.11 12.12 -5.54
N LEU A 279 -11.15 12.73 -4.83
CA LEU A 279 -11.37 13.88 -3.95
C LEU A 279 -12.01 15.06 -4.69
N GLY A 280 -11.43 15.47 -5.83
CA GLY A 280 -11.96 16.57 -6.65
C GLY A 280 -13.32 16.22 -7.28
N ALA A 281 -13.47 14.97 -7.74
CA ALA A 281 -14.71 14.49 -8.33
C ALA A 281 -15.87 14.41 -7.33
N ARG A 282 -15.62 14.01 -6.07
CA ARG A 282 -16.61 13.97 -4.99
C ARG A 282 -17.05 15.37 -4.56
N LEU A 283 -16.15 16.35 -4.60
CA LEU A 283 -16.46 17.76 -4.32
C LEU A 283 -17.31 18.41 -5.43
N CYS A 284 -16.94 18.22 -6.70
CA CYS A 284 -17.64 18.82 -7.83
C CYS A 284 -18.89 18.03 -8.27
N GLY A 285 -18.94 16.72 -8.01
CA GLY A 285 -19.97 15.80 -8.48
C GLY A 285 -21.42 16.21 -8.20
N PRO A 286 -21.78 16.68 -6.98
CA PRO A 286 -23.11 17.24 -6.71
C PRO A 286 -23.46 18.39 -7.65
N THR A 287 -22.52 19.32 -7.87
CA THR A 287 -22.72 20.48 -8.75
C THR A 287 -22.85 20.06 -10.21
N ILE A 288 -22.11 19.04 -10.64
CA ILE A 288 -22.20 18.48 -12.01
C ILE A 288 -23.57 17.80 -12.20
N ALA A 289 -23.99 16.93 -11.28
CA ALA A 289 -25.24 16.18 -11.38
C ALA A 289 -26.49 17.07 -11.23
N ASP A 290 -26.46 18.10 -10.39
CA ASP A 290 -27.55 19.07 -10.28
C ASP A 290 -27.56 20.04 -11.51
N ARG A 291 -26.41 20.41 -12.07
CA ARG A 291 -26.35 21.31 -13.26
C ARG A 291 -26.64 20.63 -14.60
N TYR A 292 -26.24 19.37 -14.78
CA TYR A 292 -26.28 18.67 -16.08
C TYR A 292 -27.19 17.44 -16.12
N GLY A 293 -27.58 16.89 -14.97
CA GLY A 293 -28.35 15.64 -14.86
C GLY A 293 -27.51 14.51 -14.28
N ARG A 294 -28.16 13.53 -13.65
CA ARG A 294 -27.50 12.35 -13.07
C ARG A 294 -26.99 11.43 -14.18
N SER A 295 -27.77 11.20 -15.25
CA SER A 295 -27.32 10.42 -16.42
C SER A 295 -26.09 11.05 -17.08
N ALA A 296 -26.09 12.38 -17.26
CA ALA A 296 -24.96 13.10 -17.84
C ALA A 296 -23.68 13.03 -16.98
N ALA A 297 -23.82 13.02 -15.65
CA ALA A 297 -22.69 12.87 -14.73
C ALA A 297 -22.15 11.44 -14.69
N LEU A 298 -23.01 10.42 -14.76
CA LEU A 298 -22.62 9.01 -14.88
C LEU A 298 -21.88 8.74 -16.20
N PHE A 299 -22.37 9.29 -17.31
CA PHE A 299 -21.69 9.17 -18.61
C PHE A 299 -20.26 9.75 -18.56
N LEU A 300 -20.07 10.90 -17.90
CA LEU A 300 -18.74 11.48 -17.70
C LEU A 300 -17.84 10.59 -16.85
N ALA A 301 -18.38 9.97 -15.79
CA ALA A 301 -17.64 9.02 -14.97
C ALA A 301 -17.18 7.80 -15.79
N ASP A 302 -18.08 7.20 -16.58
CA ASP A 302 -17.79 6.03 -17.40
C ASP A 302 -16.74 6.31 -18.48
N VAL A 303 -16.77 7.51 -19.10
CA VAL A 303 -15.73 7.94 -20.04
C VAL A 303 -14.36 8.09 -19.37
N LEU A 304 -14.31 8.68 -18.17
CA LEU A 304 -13.06 8.80 -17.41
C LEU A 304 -12.50 7.43 -17.02
N ILE A 305 -13.36 6.52 -16.56
CA ILE A 305 -12.98 5.13 -16.23
C ILE A 305 -12.45 4.43 -17.49
N LEU A 306 -13.18 4.43 -18.61
CA LEU A 306 -12.75 3.73 -19.83
C LEU A 306 -11.44 4.29 -20.40
N ALA A 307 -11.24 5.61 -20.37
CA ALA A 307 -9.96 6.22 -20.75
C ALA A 307 -8.82 5.77 -19.82
N SER A 308 -9.05 5.74 -18.50
CA SER A 308 -8.04 5.30 -17.53
C SER A 308 -7.72 3.80 -17.58
N VAL A 309 -8.69 2.94 -17.89
CA VAL A 309 -8.48 1.49 -18.07
C VAL A 309 -7.69 1.23 -19.36
N ALA A 310 -7.96 1.98 -20.43
CA ALA A 310 -7.15 1.93 -21.64
C ALA A 310 -5.70 2.38 -21.37
N MET A 311 -5.48 3.45 -20.59
CA MET A 311 -4.13 3.91 -20.24
C MET A 311 -3.39 2.91 -19.32
N GLN A 312 -4.04 2.37 -18.29
CA GLN A 312 -3.44 1.38 -17.38
C GLN A 312 -3.08 0.08 -18.12
N SER A 313 -3.93 -0.40 -19.03
CA SER A 313 -3.69 -1.65 -19.76
C SER A 313 -2.71 -1.54 -20.95
N THR A 314 -2.19 -0.34 -21.25
CA THR A 314 -1.18 -0.13 -22.32
C THR A 314 0.11 0.54 -21.86
N THR A 315 0.19 1.02 -20.61
CA THR A 315 1.38 1.74 -20.12
C THR A 315 2.50 0.81 -19.67
N ARG A 316 3.75 1.28 -19.89
CA ARG A 316 4.98 0.81 -19.24
C ARG A 316 5.78 1.98 -18.64
N ALA A 317 5.13 3.13 -18.45
CA ALA A 317 5.73 4.34 -17.92
C ALA A 317 5.03 4.76 -16.63
N VAL A 318 5.80 4.87 -15.55
CA VAL A 318 5.33 5.19 -14.19
C VAL A 318 4.44 6.46 -14.15
N PRO A 319 4.80 7.60 -14.78
CA PRO A 319 3.95 8.80 -14.75
C PRO A 319 2.60 8.61 -15.46
N THR A 320 2.56 7.84 -16.55
CA THR A 320 1.33 7.53 -17.28
C THR A 320 0.43 6.59 -16.48
N PHE A 321 1.00 5.65 -15.71
CA PHE A 321 0.25 4.80 -14.78
C PHE A 321 -0.39 5.62 -13.66
N PHE A 322 0.36 6.50 -12.98
CA PHE A 322 -0.19 7.37 -11.93
C PHE A 322 -1.24 8.37 -12.45
N LEU A 323 -1.05 8.94 -13.64
CA LEU A 323 -2.07 9.75 -14.29
C LEU A 323 -3.36 8.94 -14.55
N ALA A 324 -3.23 7.67 -14.93
CA ALA A 324 -4.37 6.80 -15.12
C ALA A 324 -5.05 6.39 -13.81
N ARG A 325 -4.30 6.11 -12.72
CA ARG A 325 -4.88 5.96 -11.36
C ARG A 325 -5.68 7.20 -10.94
N PHE A 326 -5.15 8.40 -11.18
CA PHE A 326 -5.88 9.65 -10.93
C PHE A 326 -7.17 9.75 -11.76
N LEU A 327 -7.15 9.38 -13.04
CA LEU A 327 -8.33 9.42 -13.92
C LEU A 327 -9.40 8.38 -13.56
N VAL A 328 -9.04 7.14 -13.21
CA VAL A 328 -10.01 6.14 -12.74
C VAL A 328 -10.63 6.60 -11.42
N GLY A 329 -9.80 7.14 -10.52
CA GLY A 329 -10.22 7.76 -9.27
C GLY A 329 -11.22 8.89 -9.46
N ALA A 330 -10.99 9.79 -10.43
CA ALA A 330 -11.91 10.87 -10.75
C ALA A 330 -13.25 10.36 -11.32
N GLY A 331 -13.22 9.33 -12.17
CA GLY A 331 -14.45 8.69 -12.67
C GLY A 331 -15.23 8.00 -11.55
N MET A 332 -14.58 7.11 -10.80
CA MET A 332 -15.15 6.41 -9.64
C MET A 332 -15.70 7.42 -8.62
N GLY A 333 -14.94 8.45 -8.24
CA GLY A 333 -15.36 9.46 -7.27
C GLY A 333 -16.59 10.27 -7.69
N LEU A 334 -16.77 10.52 -8.99
CA LEU A 334 -17.99 11.14 -9.53
C LEU A 334 -19.17 10.17 -9.40
N ALA A 335 -19.01 8.92 -9.86
CA ALA A 335 -20.07 7.92 -9.82
C ALA A 335 -20.50 7.56 -8.38
N PHE A 336 -19.55 7.48 -7.44
CA PHE A 336 -19.76 7.14 -6.02
C PHE A 336 -20.71 8.12 -5.30
N VAL A 337 -20.81 9.37 -5.77
CA VAL A 337 -21.77 10.36 -5.25
C VAL A 337 -23.09 10.34 -6.04
N VAL A 338 -23.02 10.16 -7.36
CA VAL A 338 -24.18 10.27 -8.25
C VAL A 338 -25.06 9.02 -8.24
N THR A 339 -24.48 7.82 -8.26
CA THR A 339 -25.18 6.53 -8.25
C THR A 339 -26.13 6.37 -7.06
N PRO A 340 -25.69 6.45 -5.78
CA PRO A 340 -26.63 6.37 -4.65
C PRO A 340 -27.65 7.52 -4.62
N THR A 341 -27.29 8.72 -5.11
CA THR A 341 -28.24 9.84 -5.23
C THR A 341 -29.34 9.54 -6.26
N TYR A 342 -29.00 9.00 -7.43
CA TYR A 342 -29.95 8.62 -8.47
C TYR A 342 -30.84 7.45 -8.01
N LEU A 343 -30.25 6.42 -7.40
CA LEU A 343 -31.00 5.30 -6.80
C LEU A 343 -32.02 5.77 -5.75
N CYS A 344 -31.64 6.70 -4.86
CA CYS A 344 -32.58 7.34 -3.92
C CYS A 344 -33.75 8.09 -4.60
N GLU A 345 -33.51 8.68 -5.77
CA GLU A 345 -34.49 9.53 -6.48
C GLU A 345 -35.41 8.74 -7.43
N ILE A 346 -34.99 7.56 -7.91
CA ILE A 346 -35.85 6.63 -8.67
C ILE A 346 -36.53 5.55 -7.79
N ALA A 347 -36.22 5.50 -6.50
CA ALA A 347 -36.77 4.52 -5.57
C ALA A 347 -38.07 4.98 -4.88
N PRO A 348 -39.09 4.11 -4.79
CA PRO A 348 -40.32 4.39 -4.03
C PRO A 348 -40.00 4.50 -2.54
N ARG A 349 -40.79 5.27 -1.77
CA ARG A 349 -40.45 5.67 -0.38
C ARG A 349 -40.06 4.49 0.53
N THR A 350 -40.70 3.33 0.36
CA THR A 350 -40.51 2.12 1.17
C THR A 350 -39.34 1.21 0.75
N GLN A 351 -38.68 1.46 -0.39
CA GLN A 351 -37.59 0.59 -0.91
C GLN A 351 -36.27 1.34 -1.11
N ARG A 352 -36.17 2.61 -0.66
CA ARG A 352 -34.98 3.45 -0.86
C ARG A 352 -33.72 2.86 -0.24
N GLY A 353 -33.81 2.37 1.01
CA GLY A 353 -32.71 1.69 1.70
C GLY A 353 -32.18 0.52 0.88
N LEU A 354 -33.06 -0.42 0.53
CA LEU A 354 -32.76 -1.57 -0.34
C LEU A 354 -32.09 -1.15 -1.67
N PHE A 355 -32.62 -0.16 -2.37
CA PHE A 355 -32.07 0.28 -3.67
C PHE A 355 -30.66 0.88 -3.52
N VAL A 356 -30.36 1.58 -2.41
CA VAL A 356 -29.01 2.08 -2.11
C VAL A 356 -28.09 0.93 -1.65
N CYS A 357 -28.57 -0.02 -0.84
CA CYS A 357 -27.80 -1.21 -0.45
C CYS A 357 -27.34 -2.05 -1.67
N LEU A 358 -28.14 -2.11 -2.74
CA LEU A 358 -27.77 -2.82 -3.97
C LEU A 358 -26.48 -2.28 -4.61
N HIS A 359 -26.16 -0.99 -4.43
CA HIS A 359 -24.86 -0.45 -4.87
C HIS A 359 -23.69 -1.10 -4.11
N GLU A 360 -23.76 -1.16 -2.78
CA GLU A 360 -22.68 -1.75 -1.98
C GLU A 360 -22.58 -3.27 -2.17
N VAL A 361 -23.71 -3.96 -2.33
CA VAL A 361 -23.71 -5.38 -2.73
C VAL A 361 -23.00 -5.56 -4.08
N ALA A 362 -23.17 -4.64 -5.03
CA ALA A 362 -22.46 -4.70 -6.30
C ALA A 362 -20.97 -4.31 -6.19
N VAL A 363 -20.59 -3.40 -5.30
CA VAL A 363 -19.17 -3.17 -4.93
C VAL A 363 -18.56 -4.47 -4.39
N CYS A 364 -19.27 -5.21 -3.55
CA CYS A 364 -18.81 -6.51 -3.06
C CYS A 364 -18.75 -7.59 -4.15
N VAL A 365 -19.69 -7.62 -5.10
CA VAL A 365 -19.63 -8.51 -6.28
C VAL A 365 -18.45 -8.17 -7.19
N GLY A 366 -18.21 -6.87 -7.47
CA GLY A 366 -17.04 -6.42 -8.22
C GLY A 366 -15.74 -6.84 -7.55
N CYS A 367 -15.67 -6.68 -6.23
CA CYS A 367 -14.52 -7.14 -5.44
C CYS A 367 -14.30 -8.66 -5.51
N LEU A 368 -15.37 -9.44 -5.37
CA LEU A 368 -15.32 -10.89 -5.49
C LEU A 368 -14.82 -11.33 -6.88
N LEU A 369 -15.25 -10.67 -7.95
CA LEU A 369 -14.76 -10.92 -9.31
C LEU A 369 -13.29 -10.54 -9.46
N GLY A 370 -12.85 -9.39 -8.93
CA GLY A 370 -11.46 -8.94 -9.00
C GLY A 370 -10.51 -9.91 -8.29
N LEU A 371 -10.87 -10.35 -7.09
CA LEU A 371 -10.07 -11.31 -6.31
C LEU A 371 -10.05 -12.72 -6.94
N HIS A 372 -11.14 -13.19 -7.56
CA HIS A 372 -11.16 -14.46 -8.31
C HIS A 372 -10.38 -14.46 -9.63
N VAL A 373 -10.20 -13.29 -10.25
CA VAL A 373 -9.30 -13.14 -11.40
C VAL A 373 -7.85 -13.10 -10.93
N SER A 374 -7.57 -12.36 -9.84
CA SER A 374 -6.21 -12.15 -9.32
C SER A 374 -5.67 -13.33 -8.49
N SER A 375 -6.52 -14.28 -8.08
CA SER A 375 -6.11 -15.52 -7.39
C SER A 375 -5.71 -16.65 -8.35
N ARG A 376 -5.62 -16.38 -9.65
CA ARG A 376 -5.08 -17.31 -10.64
C ARG A 376 -3.65 -16.93 -10.93
N ASP A 377 -2.78 -17.93 -11.07
CA ASP A 377 -1.34 -17.71 -11.06
C ASP A 377 -0.91 -16.70 -12.13
N THR A 378 -0.32 -15.59 -11.68
CA THR A 378 -0.12 -14.38 -12.50
C THR A 378 0.89 -14.58 -13.62
N ALA A 379 1.65 -15.69 -13.59
CA ALA A 379 2.53 -16.12 -14.69
C ALA A 379 1.78 -16.36 -16.02
N GLU A 380 0.51 -16.81 -15.99
CA GLU A 380 -0.30 -16.98 -17.21
C GLU A 380 -1.00 -15.68 -17.67
N TRP A 381 -1.27 -14.74 -16.75
CA TRP A 381 -2.13 -13.58 -17.00
C TRP A 381 -1.46 -12.27 -16.59
N GLN A 382 -0.84 -11.60 -17.56
CA GLN A 382 -0.23 -10.27 -17.39
C GLN A 382 -1.22 -9.27 -16.76
N TRP A 383 -0.73 -8.45 -15.81
CA TRP A 383 -1.57 -7.55 -15.01
C TRP A 383 -2.36 -6.54 -15.87
N HIS A 384 -1.82 -6.14 -17.02
CA HIS A 384 -2.52 -5.32 -18.02
C HIS A 384 -3.87 -5.92 -18.44
N HIS A 385 -3.95 -7.25 -18.61
CA HIS A 385 -5.18 -7.94 -18.97
C HIS A 385 -6.19 -7.95 -17.82
N VAL A 386 -5.73 -8.13 -16.58
CA VAL A 386 -6.58 -8.06 -15.38
C VAL A 386 -7.24 -6.69 -15.26
N ILE A 387 -6.49 -5.60 -15.46
CA ILE A 387 -7.08 -4.25 -15.49
C ILE A 387 -8.02 -4.08 -16.69
N ALA A 388 -7.67 -4.59 -17.88
CA ALA A 388 -8.49 -4.45 -19.08
C ALA A 388 -9.91 -5.05 -18.93
N PHE A 389 -10.09 -6.11 -18.12
CA PHE A 389 -11.43 -6.67 -17.84
C PHE A 389 -12.39 -5.68 -17.17
N ALA A 390 -11.88 -4.66 -16.46
CA ALA A 390 -12.70 -3.59 -15.87
C ALA A 390 -13.48 -2.79 -16.92
N ALA A 391 -13.00 -2.74 -18.16
CA ALA A 391 -13.66 -2.02 -19.24
C ALA A 391 -15.01 -2.64 -19.64
N LEU A 392 -15.22 -3.94 -19.43
CA LEU A 392 -16.46 -4.62 -19.85
C LEU A 392 -17.71 -4.08 -19.13
N PRO A 393 -17.83 -4.10 -17.79
CA PRO A 393 -18.98 -3.53 -17.10
C PRO A 393 -19.12 -2.01 -17.30
N ALA A 394 -18.01 -1.27 -17.40
CA ALA A 394 -18.03 0.17 -17.66
C ALA A 394 -18.55 0.51 -19.08
N ALA A 395 -18.16 -0.24 -20.11
CA ALA A 395 -18.63 -0.05 -21.48
C ALA A 395 -20.12 -0.43 -21.63
N VAL A 396 -20.57 -1.49 -20.96
CA VAL A 396 -22.00 -1.82 -20.87
C VAL A 396 -22.77 -0.68 -20.21
N GLN A 397 -22.29 -0.17 -19.06
CA GLN A 397 -22.94 0.96 -18.40
C GLN A 397 -23.01 2.20 -19.31
N LEU A 398 -21.91 2.62 -19.93
CA LEU A 398 -21.85 3.80 -20.82
C LEU A 398 -22.94 3.76 -21.91
N VAL A 399 -23.14 2.60 -22.54
CA VAL A 399 -24.16 2.39 -23.58
C VAL A 399 -25.58 2.53 -23.01
N PHE A 400 -25.85 1.95 -21.84
CA PHE A 400 -27.19 1.99 -21.24
C PHE A 400 -27.51 3.30 -20.52
N VAL A 401 -26.53 4.01 -19.95
CA VAL A 401 -26.68 5.36 -19.37
C VAL A 401 -27.24 6.35 -20.39
N CYS A 402 -26.90 6.19 -21.67
CA CYS A 402 -27.49 6.96 -22.76
C CYS A 402 -29.01 6.77 -22.93
N VAL A 403 -29.60 5.71 -22.39
CA VAL A 403 -31.03 5.36 -22.52
C VAL A 403 -31.77 5.53 -21.19
N LEU A 404 -31.07 5.76 -20.08
CA LEU A 404 -31.70 5.99 -18.77
C LEU A 404 -32.55 7.27 -18.76
N PRO A 405 -33.75 7.24 -18.13
CA PRO A 405 -34.51 8.45 -17.86
C PRO A 405 -33.80 9.30 -16.80
N GLU A 406 -33.84 10.62 -16.95
CA GLU A 406 -33.29 11.52 -15.95
C GLU A 406 -34.20 11.61 -14.71
N SER A 407 -33.63 11.94 -13.54
CA SER A 407 -34.34 11.95 -12.26
C SER A 407 -35.57 12.87 -12.28
N PRO A 408 -36.76 12.41 -11.83
CA PRO A 408 -37.93 13.28 -11.65
C PRO A 408 -37.61 14.51 -10.77
N ARG A 409 -36.77 14.32 -9.75
CA ARG A 409 -36.36 15.37 -8.83
C ARG A 409 -35.44 16.42 -9.48
N TRP A 410 -34.66 16.04 -10.48
CA TRP A 410 -33.84 17.00 -11.23
C TRP A 410 -34.69 17.93 -12.09
N PHE A 411 -35.75 17.42 -12.73
CA PHE A 411 -36.73 18.26 -13.43
C PHE A 411 -37.44 19.21 -12.46
N ALA A 412 -37.83 18.73 -11.27
CA ALA A 412 -38.42 19.59 -10.23
C ALA A 412 -37.47 20.73 -9.80
N LEU A 413 -36.17 20.46 -9.63
CA LEU A 413 -35.15 21.48 -9.31
C LEU A 413 -34.97 22.53 -10.44
N ARG A 414 -35.30 22.21 -11.69
CA ARG A 414 -35.35 23.17 -12.81
C ARG A 414 -36.69 23.91 -12.94
N GLY A 415 -37.74 23.48 -12.23
CA GLY A 415 -39.11 23.93 -12.45
C GLY A 415 -39.81 23.32 -13.67
N ASP A 416 -39.26 22.26 -14.26
CA ASP A 416 -39.85 21.59 -15.43
C ASP A 416 -40.91 20.56 -14.98
N VAL A 417 -42.16 20.99 -14.93
CA VAL A 417 -43.31 20.14 -14.58
C VAL A 417 -43.56 19.06 -15.65
N CYS A 418 -43.28 19.34 -16.92
CA CYS A 418 -43.53 18.39 -18.02
C CYS A 418 -42.50 17.27 -18.07
N GLY A 419 -41.22 17.59 -17.79
CA GLY A 419 -40.16 16.61 -17.58
C GLY A 419 -40.39 15.77 -16.32
N LEU A 420 -40.78 16.41 -15.21
CA LEU A 420 -41.17 15.76 -13.95
C LEU A 420 -42.27 14.72 -14.18
N ASP A 421 -43.41 15.13 -14.74
CA ASP A 421 -44.56 14.24 -15.00
C ASP A 421 -44.17 13.06 -15.90
N ARG A 422 -43.38 13.31 -16.95
CA ARG A 422 -42.91 12.27 -17.88
C ARG A 422 -42.00 11.25 -17.18
N ALA A 423 -41.03 11.72 -16.40
CA ALA A 423 -40.11 10.85 -15.66
C ALA A 423 -40.85 10.02 -14.60
N SER A 424 -41.77 10.65 -13.84
CA SER A 424 -42.62 9.98 -12.87
C SER A 424 -43.50 8.89 -13.50
N ALA A 425 -44.14 9.18 -14.65
CA ALA A 425 -44.97 8.20 -15.36
C ALA A 425 -44.16 7.03 -15.95
N MET A 426 -42.94 7.28 -16.43
CA MET A 426 -42.04 6.22 -16.91
C MET A 426 -41.56 5.30 -15.78
N LEU A 427 -41.29 5.86 -14.60
CA LEU A 427 -40.78 5.13 -13.44
C LEU A 427 -41.86 4.55 -12.52
N GLY A 428 -43.11 5.01 -12.62
CA GLY A 428 -44.21 4.62 -11.72
C GLY A 428 -44.13 5.30 -10.34
N LEU A 429 -43.79 6.60 -10.31
CA LEU A 429 -43.55 7.41 -9.09
C LEU A 429 -44.51 8.61 -8.99
N GLU A 430 -45.65 8.57 -9.69
CA GLU A 430 -46.62 9.66 -9.77
C GLU A 430 -47.17 10.05 -8.38
N ALA A 431 -47.39 9.06 -7.51
CA ALA A 431 -47.84 9.27 -6.13
C ALA A 431 -46.74 9.91 -5.26
N GLU A 432 -45.52 9.37 -5.28
CA GLU A 432 -44.40 9.91 -4.48
C GLU A 432 -44.00 11.33 -4.89
N THR A 433 -44.22 11.71 -6.15
CA THR A 433 -43.82 13.00 -6.71
C THR A 433 -44.94 14.05 -6.72
N ALA A 434 -46.18 13.71 -6.35
CA ALA A 434 -47.29 14.66 -6.27
C ALA A 434 -47.00 15.86 -5.34
N GLU A 435 -46.26 15.66 -4.24
CA GLU A 435 -45.82 16.73 -3.34
C GLU A 435 -44.77 17.64 -3.98
N LEU A 436 -43.78 17.07 -4.69
CA LEU A 436 -42.79 17.82 -5.46
C LEU A 436 -43.46 18.64 -6.57
N ARG A 437 -44.44 18.07 -7.27
CA ARG A 437 -45.26 18.78 -8.27
C ARG A 437 -45.97 19.98 -7.67
N LYS A 438 -46.62 19.83 -6.50
CA LYS A 438 -47.26 20.96 -5.78
C LYS A 438 -46.26 22.07 -5.45
N LEU A 439 -45.08 21.72 -4.92
CA LEU A 439 -44.02 22.68 -4.56
C LEU A 439 -43.42 23.44 -5.77
N VAL A 440 -43.37 22.81 -6.94
CA VAL A 440 -42.98 23.48 -8.20
C VAL A 440 -44.12 24.37 -8.70
N GLN A 441 -45.37 23.90 -8.68
CA GLN A 441 -46.54 24.65 -9.14
C GLN A 441 -46.84 25.90 -8.30
N THR A 442 -46.53 25.90 -7.00
CA THR A 442 -46.61 27.10 -6.14
C THR A 442 -45.41 28.05 -6.27
N GLY A 443 -44.42 27.72 -7.12
CA GLY A 443 -43.23 28.54 -7.38
C GLY A 443 -42.15 28.48 -6.31
N GLY A 444 -42.39 27.83 -5.17
CA GLY A 444 -41.48 27.84 -4.01
C GLY A 444 -40.08 27.27 -4.28
N VAL A 445 -39.95 26.33 -5.22
CA VAL A 445 -38.62 25.84 -5.64
C VAL A 445 -37.81 26.90 -6.40
N THR A 446 -38.48 27.83 -7.11
CA THR A 446 -37.80 28.82 -7.96
C THR A 446 -37.38 30.10 -7.22
N SER A 447 -38.09 30.51 -6.16
CA SER A 447 -37.78 31.75 -5.43
C SER A 447 -36.40 31.73 -4.75
N ASP A 448 -36.04 30.61 -4.11
CA ASP A 448 -34.77 30.50 -3.38
C ASP A 448 -33.57 30.30 -4.31
N LEU A 449 -33.76 29.62 -5.44
CA LEU A 449 -32.69 29.31 -6.39
C LEU A 449 -32.40 30.44 -7.40
N SER A 450 -33.39 31.24 -7.80
CA SER A 450 -33.24 32.24 -8.88
C SER A 450 -32.56 33.56 -8.48
N SER A 451 -32.27 33.77 -7.19
CA SER A 451 -31.55 34.95 -6.67
C SER A 451 -30.10 34.99 -7.17
N THR A 452 -29.92 35.56 -8.36
CA THR A 452 -28.67 35.50 -9.16
C THR A 452 -27.78 36.71 -8.89
N GLY A 453 -26.62 36.51 -8.27
CA GLY A 453 -25.70 37.62 -7.95
C GLY A 453 -24.33 37.20 -7.41
N GLY A 454 -23.39 36.87 -8.31
CA GLY A 454 -21.92 37.01 -8.15
C GLY A 454 -21.19 36.24 -7.04
N GLY A 455 -21.54 36.46 -5.75
CA GLY A 455 -20.71 36.10 -4.59
C GLY A 455 -21.40 35.24 -3.52
N SER A 456 -22.57 34.65 -3.82
CA SER A 456 -23.43 34.02 -2.81
C SER A 456 -23.42 32.48 -2.79
N CYS A 457 -22.31 31.83 -3.16
CA CYS A 457 -22.14 30.39 -2.90
C CYS A 457 -21.77 30.15 -1.43
N CYS A 458 -20.64 30.72 -0.97
CA CYS A 458 -20.15 30.57 0.40
C CYS A 458 -21.18 31.07 1.44
N ARG A 459 -21.85 32.21 1.19
CA ARG A 459 -22.86 32.77 2.12
C ARG A 459 -24.10 31.87 2.24
N ARG A 460 -24.54 31.24 1.14
CA ARG A 460 -25.67 30.28 1.13
C ARG A 460 -25.29 28.96 1.81
N ASN A 461 -24.09 28.45 1.55
CA ASN A 461 -23.57 27.26 2.24
C ASN A 461 -23.39 27.51 3.74
N LEU A 462 -22.94 28.69 4.17
CA LEU A 462 -22.80 29.05 5.59
C LEU A 462 -24.16 29.10 6.30
N LEU A 463 -25.19 29.67 5.67
CA LEU A 463 -26.54 29.72 6.24
C LEU A 463 -27.17 28.32 6.33
N ASN A 464 -26.99 27.49 5.29
CA ASN A 464 -27.43 26.10 5.27
C ASN A 464 -26.66 25.24 6.30
N TRP A 465 -25.36 25.50 6.51
CA TRP A 465 -24.56 24.88 7.56
C TRP A 465 -25.11 25.24 8.94
N GLN A 466 -25.44 26.52 9.21
CA GLN A 466 -26.06 26.93 10.47
C GLN A 466 -27.42 26.24 10.69
N LYS A 467 -28.29 26.20 9.67
CA LYS A 467 -29.62 25.52 9.69
C LYS A 467 -29.51 24.01 9.97
N HIS A 468 -28.53 23.35 9.36
CA HIS A 468 -28.46 21.88 9.29
C HIS A 468 -27.19 21.26 9.93
N ARG A 469 -26.53 21.98 10.84
CA ARG A 469 -25.24 21.57 11.47
C ARG A 469 -25.26 20.19 12.12
N ARG A 470 -26.35 19.79 12.80
CA ARG A 470 -26.44 18.49 13.49
C ARG A 470 -26.41 17.32 12.51
N PRO A 471 -27.34 17.22 11.53
CA PRO A 471 -27.24 16.23 10.45
C PRO A 471 -25.88 16.17 9.75
N LEU A 472 -25.31 17.34 9.41
CA LEU A 472 -24.03 17.39 8.69
C LEU A 472 -22.86 16.87 9.54
N MET A 473 -22.77 17.23 10.82
CA MET A 473 -21.70 16.70 11.69
C MET A 473 -21.82 15.19 11.93
N ILE A 474 -23.04 14.65 11.99
CA ILE A 474 -23.25 13.19 12.10
C ILE A 474 -22.85 12.51 10.78
N ALA A 475 -23.21 13.08 9.62
CA ALA A 475 -22.82 12.54 8.31
C ALA A 475 -21.29 12.58 8.06
N LEU A 476 -20.64 13.70 8.41
CA LEU A 476 -19.18 13.85 8.38
C LEU A 476 -18.50 12.85 9.31
N GLY A 477 -18.98 12.70 10.54
CA GLY A 477 -18.45 11.73 11.50
C GLY A 477 -18.62 10.28 11.05
N LEU A 478 -19.80 9.91 10.54
CA LEU A 478 -20.06 8.54 10.07
C LEU A 478 -19.22 8.19 8.83
N ALA A 479 -19.02 9.14 7.92
CA ALA A 479 -18.15 8.95 6.76
C ALA A 479 -16.65 8.96 7.12
N GLY A 480 -16.23 9.82 8.06
CA GLY A 480 -14.86 9.84 8.56
C GLY A 480 -14.50 8.56 9.31
N CYS A 481 -15.36 8.09 10.22
CA CYS A 481 -15.18 6.82 10.93
C CYS A 481 -15.10 5.63 9.96
N ASN A 482 -15.94 5.59 8.91
CA ASN A 482 -15.93 4.53 7.90
C ASN A 482 -14.52 4.31 7.32
N SER A 483 -13.91 5.38 6.81
CA SER A 483 -12.54 5.35 6.27
C SER A 483 -11.48 5.14 7.35
N ALA A 484 -11.63 5.78 8.52
CA ALA A 484 -10.70 5.68 9.63
C ALA A 484 -10.52 4.25 10.18
N THR A 485 -11.52 3.37 10.00
CA THR A 485 -11.37 1.92 10.31
C THR A 485 -10.24 1.22 9.53
N GLY A 486 -9.65 1.87 8.51
CA GLY A 486 -8.57 1.32 7.69
C GLY A 486 -8.96 0.16 6.77
N THR A 487 -10.25 -0.21 6.72
CA THR A 487 -10.68 -1.47 6.11
C THR A 487 -10.38 -1.56 4.61
N PHE A 488 -10.39 -0.43 3.87
CA PHE A 488 -9.98 -0.44 2.45
C PHE A 488 -8.48 -0.69 2.27
N ALA A 489 -7.62 -0.17 3.15
CA ALA A 489 -6.18 -0.45 3.10
C ALA A 489 -5.88 -1.89 3.55
N ILE A 490 -6.47 -2.35 4.66
CA ILE A 490 -6.40 -3.76 5.12
C ILE A 490 -6.82 -4.74 4.00
N GLN A 491 -7.80 -4.36 3.18
CA GLN A 491 -8.28 -5.14 2.03
C GLN A 491 -7.35 -5.05 0.81
N THR A 492 -6.68 -3.91 0.59
CA THR A 492 -5.71 -3.74 -0.51
C THR A 492 -4.42 -4.50 -0.19
N TYR A 493 -3.81 -4.25 0.96
CA TYR A 493 -2.58 -4.92 1.39
C TYR A 493 -2.86 -6.29 2.06
N ALA A 494 -3.99 -6.92 1.73
CA ALA A 494 -4.42 -8.17 2.36
C ALA A 494 -3.51 -9.35 2.02
N TYR A 495 -2.85 -9.32 0.85
CA TYR A 495 -1.88 -10.34 0.43
C TYR A 495 -0.66 -10.36 1.37
N ASP A 496 -0.05 -9.19 1.59
CA ASP A 496 1.08 -9.01 2.51
C ASP A 496 0.67 -9.22 3.98
N LEU A 497 -0.53 -8.78 4.38
CA LEU A 497 -1.05 -9.05 5.72
C LEU A 497 -1.22 -10.55 5.99
N LEU A 498 -1.68 -11.34 5.02
CA LEU A 498 -1.79 -12.79 5.17
C LEU A 498 -0.41 -13.46 5.23
N ARG A 499 0.60 -12.99 4.48
CA ARG A 499 2.01 -13.42 4.68
C ARG A 499 2.48 -13.13 6.10
N VAL A 500 2.22 -11.93 6.61
CA VAL A 500 2.57 -11.51 7.98
C VAL A 500 1.85 -12.34 9.06
N CYS A 501 0.66 -12.88 8.77
CA CYS A 501 -0.04 -13.87 9.61
C CYS A 501 0.51 -15.31 9.49
N GLY A 502 1.60 -15.54 8.73
CA GLY A 502 2.20 -16.86 8.53
C GLY A 502 1.50 -17.76 7.50
N VAL A 503 0.68 -17.20 6.61
CA VAL A 503 0.08 -17.96 5.50
C VAL A 503 1.09 -18.12 4.37
N LYS A 504 1.43 -19.37 4.02
CA LYS A 504 2.40 -19.68 2.96
C LYS A 504 1.93 -19.30 1.55
N GLU A 505 0.64 -19.52 1.27
CA GLU A 505 0.04 -19.33 -0.07
C GLU A 505 -1.16 -18.35 0.04
N PRO A 506 -0.94 -17.04 0.21
CA PRO A 506 -2.04 -16.08 0.39
C PRO A 506 -2.94 -15.94 -0.84
N GLY A 507 -2.41 -16.20 -2.03
CA GLY A 507 -3.09 -16.04 -3.32
C GLY A 507 -4.39 -16.83 -3.42
N GLU A 508 -4.38 -18.09 -2.98
CA GLU A 508 -5.56 -18.95 -2.97
C GLU A 508 -6.68 -18.44 -2.05
N LEU A 509 -6.32 -17.69 -1.00
CA LEU A 509 -7.27 -17.18 -0.02
C LEU A 509 -7.84 -15.80 -0.39
N LEU A 510 -7.29 -15.11 -1.38
CA LEU A 510 -7.80 -13.80 -1.82
C LEU A 510 -9.31 -13.80 -2.13
N PRO A 511 -9.92 -14.81 -2.80
CA PRO A 511 -11.36 -14.82 -3.06
C PRO A 511 -12.23 -14.95 -1.79
N VAL A 512 -11.68 -15.47 -0.69
CA VAL A 512 -12.38 -15.56 0.61
C VAL A 512 -12.73 -14.16 1.11
N ILE A 513 -11.84 -13.18 0.91
CA ILE A 513 -12.08 -11.76 1.24
C ILE A 513 -13.31 -11.24 0.48
N GLY A 514 -13.41 -11.53 -0.82
CA GLY A 514 -14.55 -11.15 -1.65
C GLY A 514 -15.87 -11.76 -1.16
N TRP A 515 -15.85 -13.03 -0.75
CA TRP A 515 -17.00 -13.70 -0.15
C TRP A 515 -17.39 -13.09 1.20
N MET A 516 -16.42 -12.78 2.08
CA MET A 516 -16.68 -12.12 3.37
C MET A 516 -17.30 -10.74 3.19
N LYS A 517 -16.82 -9.94 2.23
CA LYS A 517 -17.43 -8.66 1.86
C LYS A 517 -18.88 -8.83 1.40
N LEU A 518 -19.13 -9.77 0.49
CA LEU A 518 -20.46 -10.01 -0.08
C LEU A 518 -21.45 -10.52 0.98
N ILE A 519 -21.04 -11.46 1.83
CA ILE A 519 -21.84 -11.95 2.95
C ILE A 519 -22.16 -10.80 3.92
N GLY A 520 -21.18 -9.96 4.26
CA GLY A 520 -21.39 -8.79 5.10
C GLY A 520 -22.39 -7.78 4.51
N ALA A 521 -22.23 -7.42 3.24
CA ALA A 521 -23.14 -6.49 2.56
C ALA A 521 -24.56 -7.05 2.40
N LEU A 522 -24.71 -8.36 2.14
CA LEU A 522 -26.02 -9.03 2.11
C LEU A 522 -26.67 -9.07 3.50
N LEU A 523 -25.90 -9.36 4.56
CA LEU A 523 -26.37 -9.26 5.94
C LEU A 523 -26.87 -7.84 6.26
N ALA A 524 -26.10 -6.80 5.92
CA ALA A 524 -26.53 -5.41 6.09
C ALA A 524 -27.82 -5.12 5.30
N MET A 525 -27.89 -5.50 4.02
CA MET A 525 -29.06 -5.29 3.16
C MET A 525 -30.33 -5.93 3.72
N PHE A 526 -30.26 -7.17 4.21
CA PHE A 526 -31.43 -7.88 4.75
C PHE A 526 -31.79 -7.50 6.20
N THR A 527 -30.87 -6.90 6.97
CA THR A 527 -31.08 -6.61 8.39
C THR A 527 -31.13 -5.13 8.78
N SER A 528 -30.72 -4.21 7.90
CA SER A 528 -30.76 -2.75 8.10
C SER A 528 -32.17 -2.23 8.38
N ASP A 529 -33.16 -2.78 7.69
CA ASP A 529 -34.57 -2.44 7.81
C ASP A 529 -35.33 -3.41 8.75
N SER A 530 -34.62 -4.38 9.36
CA SER A 530 -35.20 -5.32 10.32
C SER A 530 -35.47 -4.65 11.67
N LYS A 531 -36.59 -5.02 12.31
CA LYS A 531 -36.98 -4.47 13.62
C LYS A 531 -35.98 -4.80 14.74
N LEU A 532 -35.30 -5.95 14.64
CA LEU A 532 -34.40 -6.48 15.67
C LEU A 532 -33.05 -5.76 15.70
N LEU A 533 -32.39 -5.65 14.55
CA LEU A 533 -31.07 -5.04 14.41
C LEU A 533 -31.23 -3.55 14.13
N GLY A 534 -31.46 -3.18 12.88
CA GLY A 534 -31.53 -1.77 12.49
C GLY A 534 -30.15 -1.12 12.36
N ARG A 535 -30.09 -0.07 11.54
CA ARG A 535 -28.86 0.62 11.09
C ARG A 535 -27.90 0.97 12.24
N ARG A 536 -28.38 1.57 13.32
CA ARG A 536 -27.55 1.93 14.49
C ARG A 536 -26.88 0.71 15.15
N ARG A 537 -27.59 -0.41 15.33
CA ARG A 537 -27.05 -1.61 15.99
C ARG A 537 -26.06 -2.36 15.10
N LEU A 538 -26.25 -2.33 13.78
CA LEU A 538 -25.32 -2.92 12.82
C LEU A 538 -23.96 -2.21 12.83
N VAL A 539 -23.94 -0.88 12.77
CA VAL A 539 -22.68 -0.11 12.84
C VAL A 539 -21.96 -0.35 14.17
N ILE A 540 -22.66 -0.31 15.30
CA ILE A 540 -22.08 -0.60 16.63
C ILE A 540 -21.52 -2.03 16.69
N GLY A 541 -22.33 -3.04 16.33
CA GLY A 541 -21.93 -4.45 16.38
C GLY A 541 -20.75 -4.76 15.46
N GLY A 542 -20.80 -4.28 14.21
CA GLY A 542 -19.70 -4.43 13.26
C GLY A 542 -18.40 -3.81 13.78
N SER A 543 -18.45 -2.58 14.31
CA SER A 543 -17.27 -1.89 14.87
C SER A 543 -16.70 -2.60 16.10
N PHE A 544 -17.58 -3.15 16.96
CA PHE A 544 -17.19 -3.93 18.13
C PHE A 544 -16.47 -5.24 17.74
N PHE A 545 -17.02 -6.00 16.79
CA PHE A 545 -16.33 -7.19 16.27
C PHE A 545 -15.05 -6.86 15.49
N CYS A 546 -14.98 -5.71 14.81
CA CYS A 546 -13.74 -5.21 14.21
C CYS A 546 -12.67 -4.99 15.28
N THR A 547 -13.02 -4.28 16.37
CA THR A 547 -12.13 -4.07 17.52
C THR A 547 -11.60 -5.38 18.10
N ILE A 548 -12.46 -6.39 18.26
CA ILE A 548 -12.06 -7.71 18.76
C ILE A 548 -11.05 -8.39 17.83
N CYS A 549 -11.29 -8.37 16.51
CA CYS A 549 -10.36 -8.97 15.56
C CYS A 549 -9.02 -8.24 15.50
N ASP A 550 -9.04 -6.90 15.55
CA ASP A 550 -7.82 -6.09 15.55
C ASP A 550 -6.97 -6.34 16.81
N VAL A 551 -7.61 -6.51 17.99
CA VAL A 551 -6.92 -6.91 19.23
C VAL A 551 -6.39 -8.35 19.16
N LEU A 552 -7.17 -9.31 18.66
CA LEU A 552 -6.71 -10.70 18.52
C LEU A 552 -5.52 -10.83 17.56
N LEU A 553 -5.51 -10.02 16.49
CA LEU A 553 -4.42 -9.95 15.53
C LEU A 553 -3.17 -9.28 16.13
N ALA A 554 -3.31 -8.16 16.85
CA ALA A 554 -2.20 -7.56 17.59
C ALA A 554 -1.59 -8.53 18.63
N LEU A 555 -2.42 -9.30 19.34
CA LEU A 555 -1.96 -10.32 20.29
C LEU A 555 -1.20 -11.47 19.59
N HIS A 556 -1.66 -11.92 18.42
CA HIS A 556 -0.94 -12.93 17.64
C HIS A 556 0.40 -12.41 17.10
N LEU A 557 0.47 -11.15 16.67
CA LEU A 557 1.69 -10.54 16.15
C LEU A 557 2.72 -10.26 17.27
N ALA A 558 2.25 -9.97 18.49
CA ALA A 558 3.10 -9.85 19.68
C ALA A 558 3.54 -11.21 20.26
N LEU A 559 2.70 -12.24 20.11
CA LEU A 559 2.91 -13.60 20.61
C LEU A 559 2.58 -14.61 19.50
N PRO A 560 3.55 -14.96 18.62
CA PRO A 560 3.29 -15.79 17.43
C PRO A 560 2.65 -17.17 17.71
N THR A 561 2.76 -17.69 18.93
CA THR A 561 2.15 -18.94 19.39
C THR A 561 0.71 -18.81 19.90
N PHE A 562 0.16 -17.59 20.00
CA PHE A 562 -1.17 -17.33 20.59
C PHE A 562 -2.35 -17.81 19.71
N LEU A 563 -2.23 -17.66 18.38
CA LEU A 563 -3.16 -18.20 17.38
C LEU A 563 -2.37 -19.02 16.35
N THR A 564 -3.02 -19.97 15.68
CA THR A 564 -2.45 -20.57 14.48
C THR A 564 -2.62 -19.63 13.28
N PRO A 565 -1.73 -19.68 12.26
CA PRO A 565 -1.83 -18.84 11.06
C PRO A 565 -3.20 -18.83 10.38
N GLY A 566 -3.85 -20.00 10.27
CA GLY A 566 -5.21 -20.12 9.72
C GLY A 566 -6.30 -19.45 10.58
N LEU A 567 -6.10 -19.39 11.89
CA LEU A 567 -7.00 -18.69 12.81
C LEU A 567 -6.76 -17.16 12.78
N ALA A 568 -5.52 -16.72 12.65
CA ALA A 568 -5.18 -15.31 12.42
C ALA A 568 -5.73 -14.79 11.07
N ALA A 569 -5.57 -15.56 9.99
CA ALA A 569 -6.23 -15.28 8.71
C ALA A 569 -7.76 -15.24 8.85
N SER A 570 -8.34 -16.14 9.64
CA SER A 570 -9.78 -16.12 9.96
C SER A 570 -10.21 -14.86 10.71
N CYS A 571 -9.36 -14.27 11.56
CA CYS A 571 -9.60 -12.96 12.17
C CYS A 571 -9.64 -11.85 11.11
N VAL A 572 -8.73 -11.84 10.11
CA VAL A 572 -8.77 -10.88 8.99
C VAL A 572 -10.06 -11.04 8.16
N PHE A 573 -10.46 -12.28 7.87
CA PHE A 573 -11.70 -12.56 7.13
C PHE A 573 -12.95 -12.10 7.91
N PHE A 574 -13.03 -12.39 9.22
CA PHE A 574 -14.17 -11.98 10.05
C PHE A 574 -14.18 -10.47 10.33
N ARG A 575 -13.01 -9.83 10.42
CA ARG A 575 -12.82 -8.37 10.49
C ARG A 575 -13.42 -7.66 9.28
N ILE A 576 -13.17 -8.20 8.08
CA ILE A 576 -13.74 -7.67 6.84
C ILE A 576 -15.25 -7.91 6.79
N LEU A 577 -15.74 -9.13 7.08
CA LEU A 577 -17.18 -9.41 7.15
C LEU A 577 -17.91 -8.45 8.10
N SER A 578 -17.38 -8.26 9.30
CA SER A 578 -17.96 -7.42 10.36
C SER A 578 -18.08 -5.95 9.94
N TRP A 579 -17.08 -5.43 9.21
CA TRP A 579 -17.14 -4.05 8.70
C TRP A 579 -18.15 -3.89 7.56
N ASN A 580 -18.24 -4.85 6.63
CA ASN A 580 -19.20 -4.77 5.52
C ASN A 580 -20.65 -4.95 6.03
N ALA A 581 -20.86 -5.75 7.09
CA ALA A 581 -22.14 -5.87 7.80
C ALA A 581 -22.49 -4.63 8.66
N GLY A 582 -21.47 -3.87 9.09
CA GLY A 582 -21.59 -2.66 9.88
C GLY A 582 -21.48 -1.39 9.03
N TYR A 583 -20.30 -0.77 9.01
CA TYR A 583 -20.06 0.51 8.36
C TYR A 583 -20.35 0.48 6.85
N GLY A 584 -19.72 -0.40 6.07
CA GLY A 584 -19.82 -0.39 4.60
C GLY A 584 -21.26 -0.48 4.09
N GLY A 585 -22.00 -1.53 4.52
CA GLY A 585 -23.38 -1.75 4.09
C GLY A 585 -24.42 -0.77 4.64
N VAL A 586 -24.08 0.09 5.62
CA VAL A 586 -25.03 1.02 6.27
C VAL A 586 -24.71 2.49 6.04
N GLN A 587 -23.44 2.88 5.82
CA GLN A 587 -23.00 4.28 5.70
C GLN A 587 -23.83 5.05 4.68
N PHE A 588 -23.94 4.56 3.45
CA PHE A 588 -24.63 5.27 2.36
C PHE A 588 -26.11 5.50 2.64
N VAL A 589 -26.79 4.48 3.18
CA VAL A 589 -28.21 4.58 3.58
C VAL A 589 -28.36 5.60 4.70
N ALA A 590 -27.64 5.43 5.81
CA ALA A 590 -27.75 6.30 6.98
C ALA A 590 -27.40 7.77 6.66
N VAL A 591 -26.34 8.03 5.89
CA VAL A 591 -26.01 9.39 5.42
C VAL A 591 -27.12 9.95 4.52
N SER A 592 -27.67 9.16 3.59
CA SER A 592 -28.75 9.64 2.71
C SER A 592 -30.06 9.96 3.46
N GLU A 593 -30.34 9.25 4.56
CA GLU A 593 -31.55 9.43 5.37
C GLU A 593 -31.42 10.57 6.38
N ILE A 594 -30.26 10.71 7.04
CA ILE A 594 -29.97 11.79 8.00
C ILE A 594 -29.94 13.16 7.29
N LEU A 595 -29.50 13.21 6.03
CA LEU A 595 -29.30 14.47 5.32
C LEU A 595 -30.61 15.06 4.75
N PRO A 596 -30.94 16.34 5.05
CA PRO A 596 -32.12 17.02 4.52
C PRO A 596 -32.11 17.05 3.00
N SER A 597 -33.25 16.76 2.39
CA SER A 597 -33.39 16.66 0.92
C SER A 597 -32.82 17.90 0.22
N GLU A 598 -33.19 19.10 0.66
CA GLU A 598 -32.71 20.42 0.21
C GLU A 598 -31.21 20.49 -0.08
N VAL A 599 -30.38 19.88 0.78
CA VAL A 599 -28.91 20.00 0.78
C VAL A 599 -28.19 18.67 0.58
N ARG A 600 -28.94 17.57 0.40
CA ARG A 600 -28.43 16.19 0.41
C ARG A 600 -27.26 15.96 -0.55
N SER A 601 -27.38 16.37 -1.81
CA SER A 601 -26.31 16.16 -2.81
C SER A 601 -25.00 16.80 -2.36
N SER A 602 -25.05 18.08 -1.99
CA SER A 602 -23.89 18.85 -1.48
C SER A 602 -23.30 18.26 -0.20
N PHE A 603 -24.13 17.87 0.77
CA PHE A 603 -23.66 17.37 2.07
C PHE A 603 -23.17 15.91 1.98
N MET A 604 -23.70 15.10 1.06
CA MET A 604 -23.12 13.79 0.71
C MET A 604 -21.74 13.96 0.09
N GLY A 605 -21.57 14.88 -0.87
CA GLY A 605 -20.26 15.19 -1.46
C GLY A 605 -19.24 15.62 -0.41
N GLN A 606 -19.60 16.55 0.49
CA GLN A 606 -18.74 16.98 1.60
C GLN A 606 -18.37 15.84 2.56
N SER A 607 -19.32 14.93 2.85
CA SER A 607 -19.05 13.77 3.72
C SER A 607 -18.09 12.77 3.05
N GLN A 608 -18.23 12.53 1.74
CA GLN A 608 -17.33 11.66 0.98
C GLN A 608 -15.97 12.30 0.69
N VAL A 609 -15.87 13.65 0.67
CA VAL A 609 -14.59 14.37 0.67
C VAL A 609 -13.84 14.16 2.00
N ALA A 610 -14.52 14.24 3.14
CA ALA A 610 -13.91 13.98 4.45
C ALA A 610 -13.41 12.53 4.59
N ALA A 611 -14.21 11.55 4.11
CA ALA A 611 -13.78 10.16 3.96
C ALA A 611 -12.51 10.04 3.10
N SER A 612 -12.53 10.62 1.90
CA SER A 612 -11.41 10.56 0.93
C SER A 612 -10.08 11.06 1.49
N VAL A 613 -10.08 12.13 2.31
CA VAL A 613 -8.85 12.64 2.93
C VAL A 613 -8.24 11.64 3.90
N ILE A 614 -9.08 10.91 4.63
CA ILE A 614 -8.65 9.85 5.56
C ILE A 614 -8.21 8.61 4.77
N ASP A 615 -8.91 8.24 3.69
CA ASP A 615 -8.50 7.14 2.81
C ASP A 615 -7.12 7.40 2.19
N ILE A 616 -6.86 8.62 1.67
CA ILE A 616 -5.53 9.00 1.14
C ILE A 616 -4.46 8.85 2.22
N LEU A 617 -4.71 9.34 3.43
CA LEU A 617 -3.75 9.26 4.54
C LEU A 617 -3.44 7.80 4.93
N ILE A 618 -4.44 6.92 4.96
CA ILE A 618 -4.25 5.53 5.35
C ILE A 618 -3.63 4.71 4.21
N PHE A 619 -4.02 4.92 2.94
CA PHE A 619 -3.37 4.23 1.81
C PHE A 619 -1.87 4.55 1.72
N GLN A 620 -1.48 5.79 2.07
CA GLN A 620 -0.09 6.27 2.05
C GLN A 620 0.72 5.97 3.33
N LEU A 621 0.15 5.27 4.31
CA LEU A 621 0.82 4.96 5.57
C LEU A 621 0.62 3.52 6.05
N PHE A 622 -0.35 2.77 5.52
CA PHE A 622 -0.71 1.46 6.06
C PHE A 622 0.44 0.45 5.93
N GLU A 623 1.11 0.41 4.78
CA GLU A 623 2.19 -0.54 4.55
C GLU A 623 3.43 -0.12 5.35
N THR A 624 3.77 1.17 5.31
CA THR A 624 4.81 1.79 6.15
C THR A 624 4.64 1.45 7.64
N LEU A 625 3.45 1.69 8.21
CA LEU A 625 3.15 1.36 9.60
C LEU A 625 3.23 -0.15 9.88
N LEU A 626 2.68 -0.98 8.99
CA LEU A 626 2.66 -2.44 9.14
C LEU A 626 4.07 -3.04 9.20
N PHE A 627 5.03 -2.50 8.47
CA PHE A 627 6.42 -2.98 8.51
C PHE A 627 7.26 -2.31 9.61
N MET A 628 7.00 -1.06 9.98
CA MET A 628 7.62 -0.41 11.15
C MET A 628 7.26 -1.12 12.47
N ASP A 629 5.96 -1.28 12.75
CA ASP A 629 5.48 -2.03 13.92
C ASP A 629 4.11 -2.67 13.63
N LYS A 630 4.16 -3.99 13.38
CA LYS A 630 3.02 -4.88 13.16
C LYS A 630 2.02 -4.86 14.32
N VAL A 631 2.49 -4.75 15.56
CA VAL A 631 1.66 -4.79 16.77
C VAL A 631 1.02 -3.44 17.01
N ALA A 632 1.80 -2.35 17.00
CA ALA A 632 1.26 -1.00 17.18
C ALA A 632 0.23 -0.65 16.09
N THR A 633 0.45 -1.08 14.85
CA THR A 633 -0.50 -0.89 13.73
C THR A 633 -1.90 -1.44 14.07
N PHE A 634 -2.00 -2.69 14.54
CA PHE A 634 -3.30 -3.27 14.89
C PHE A 634 -3.85 -2.77 16.23
N VAL A 635 -3.02 -2.34 17.17
CA VAL A 635 -3.47 -1.61 18.38
C VAL A 635 -4.08 -0.25 18.01
N ILE A 636 -3.49 0.49 17.06
CA ILE A 636 -4.02 1.76 16.54
C ILE A 636 -5.36 1.53 15.86
N PHE A 637 -5.48 0.55 14.95
CA PHE A 637 -6.76 0.25 14.32
C PHE A 637 -7.81 -0.26 15.32
N ALA A 638 -7.45 -1.08 16.31
CA ALA A 638 -8.36 -1.46 17.38
C ALA A 638 -8.89 -0.23 18.15
N ALA A 639 -8.02 0.72 18.51
CA ALA A 639 -8.42 1.95 19.20
C ALA A 639 -9.35 2.83 18.32
N ILE A 640 -9.08 2.94 17.02
CA ILE A 640 -9.92 3.70 16.09
C ILE A 640 -11.28 3.01 15.87
N ASN A 641 -11.33 1.68 15.78
CA ASN A 641 -12.59 0.93 15.68
C ASN A 641 -13.40 1.01 16.99
N PHE A 642 -12.75 1.01 18.15
CA PHE A 642 -13.41 1.25 19.44
C PHE A 642 -13.98 2.66 19.53
N GLY A 643 -13.21 3.68 19.13
CA GLY A 643 -13.68 5.07 19.03
C GLY A 643 -14.85 5.24 18.06
N SER A 644 -14.80 4.53 16.92
CA SER A 644 -15.88 4.51 15.92
C SER A 644 -17.14 3.78 16.41
N CYS A 645 -16.97 2.74 17.24
CA CYS A 645 -18.06 2.08 17.95
C CYS A 645 -18.71 3.02 18.98
N LEU A 646 -17.90 3.75 19.76
CA LEU A 646 -18.37 4.74 20.73
C LEU A 646 -19.09 5.92 20.05
N PHE A 647 -18.59 6.40 18.91
CA PHE A 647 -19.28 7.40 18.08
C PHE A 647 -20.64 6.89 17.59
N ALA A 648 -20.71 5.67 17.05
CA ALA A 648 -21.97 5.06 16.62
C ALA A 648 -22.93 4.80 17.81
N PHE A 649 -22.41 4.52 19.00
CA PHE A 649 -23.21 4.42 20.21
C PHE A 649 -23.76 5.79 20.65
N ARG A 650 -22.94 6.85 20.64
CA ARG A 650 -23.28 8.15 21.23
C ARG A 650 -24.00 9.12 20.29
N CYS A 651 -23.66 9.12 18.99
CA CYS A 651 -24.03 10.19 18.04
C CYS A 651 -24.97 9.76 16.91
N LEU A 652 -25.03 8.47 16.56
CA LEU A 652 -25.89 7.97 15.48
C LEU A 652 -27.33 7.77 16.00
N PRO A 653 -28.34 8.51 15.50
CA PRO A 653 -29.74 8.31 15.90
C PRO A 653 -30.31 6.96 15.44
N ASP A 654 -31.41 6.54 16.06
CA ASP A 654 -32.10 5.30 15.69
C ASP A 654 -33.11 5.55 14.57
N LEU A 655 -32.66 5.39 13.32
CA LEU A 655 -33.43 5.67 12.09
C LEU A 655 -34.56 4.66 11.78
N ARG A 656 -34.94 3.81 12.74
CA ARG A 656 -35.85 2.68 12.51
C ARG A 656 -37.30 3.13 12.31
N GLY A 657 -37.79 2.97 11.08
CA GLY A 657 -39.21 3.04 10.74
C GLY A 657 -39.83 4.44 10.67
N MET A 658 -39.03 5.50 10.81
CA MET A 658 -39.46 6.88 10.64
C MET A 658 -39.44 7.28 9.16
N SER A 659 -40.37 8.12 8.73
CA SER A 659 -40.26 8.79 7.43
C SER A 659 -39.12 9.83 7.45
N LEU A 660 -38.61 10.19 6.27
CA LEU A 660 -37.58 11.24 6.15
C LEU A 660 -38.10 12.57 6.72
N GLU A 661 -39.38 12.82 6.50
CA GLU A 661 -40.10 14.00 6.94
C GLU A 661 -40.19 14.05 8.48
N GLU A 662 -40.46 12.92 9.15
CA GLU A 662 -40.41 12.79 10.61
C GLU A 662 -38.99 12.88 11.19
N ILE A 663 -37.97 12.37 10.50
CA ILE A 663 -36.56 12.50 10.92
C ILE A 663 -36.15 13.99 10.96
N HIS A 664 -36.47 14.75 9.90
CA HIS A 664 -36.17 16.18 9.85
C HIS A 664 -37.05 17.00 10.81
N ALA A 665 -38.32 16.65 10.98
CA ALA A 665 -39.20 17.29 11.96
C ALA A 665 -38.75 17.01 13.42
N GLY A 666 -38.30 15.78 13.71
CA GLY A 666 -37.73 15.39 15.00
C GLY A 666 -36.47 16.19 15.33
N SER A 667 -35.54 16.33 14.38
CA SER A 667 -34.37 17.20 14.52
C SER A 667 -34.73 18.70 14.64
N SER A 668 -35.94 19.10 14.26
CA SER A 668 -36.43 20.48 14.35
C SER A 668 -37.18 20.76 15.66
N ARG A 669 -37.78 19.75 16.31
CA ARG A 669 -38.50 19.92 17.59
C ARG A 669 -37.63 20.36 18.76
N SER A 670 -36.30 20.18 18.69
CA SER A 670 -35.35 20.77 19.66
C SER A 670 -35.04 22.26 19.42
N TYR A 671 -35.70 22.92 18.47
CA TYR A 671 -35.52 24.36 18.18
C TYR A 671 -36.74 25.23 18.51
N GLY A 672 -37.76 24.68 19.18
CA GLY A 672 -38.86 25.47 19.74
C GLY A 672 -38.41 26.26 20.97
N VAL A 673 -38.55 27.59 20.91
CA VAL A 673 -38.42 28.48 22.07
C VAL A 673 -39.66 28.35 22.97
N LEU A 674 -39.52 28.72 24.25
CA LEU A 674 -40.61 28.82 25.21
C LEU A 674 -41.67 29.85 24.75
N GLU A 675 -42.78 29.38 24.23
CA GLU A 675 -44.07 30.08 24.25
C GLU A 675 -45.15 29.10 24.75
N GLU A 676 -46.10 29.61 25.54
CA GLU A 676 -47.07 28.83 26.29
C GLU A 676 -48.37 28.62 25.49
N GLU A 677 -48.83 27.38 25.35
CA GLU A 677 -50.27 27.09 25.20
C GLU A 677 -50.69 25.97 26.17
N GLU A 678 -51.64 26.30 27.04
CA GLU A 678 -52.15 25.44 28.11
C GLU A 678 -53.48 24.77 27.71
N SER A 679 -53.46 23.46 27.37
CA SER A 679 -54.69 22.65 27.50
C SER A 679 -54.50 21.11 27.54
N LYS A 680 -54.73 20.54 28.73
CA LYS A 680 -55.49 19.30 29.02
C LYS A 680 -55.07 17.96 28.36
N GLU A 681 -54.32 17.20 29.15
CA GLU A 681 -54.41 15.75 29.48
C GLU A 681 -55.55 14.85 28.91
N PRO A 682 -55.41 13.49 28.93
CA PRO A 682 -54.20 12.64 29.04
C PRO A 682 -54.21 11.31 28.21
N GLN A 683 -53.15 10.50 28.40
CA GLN A 683 -53.00 9.03 28.14
C GLN A 683 -52.45 8.53 26.78
N ALA A 684 -51.14 8.24 26.73
CA ALA A 684 -50.63 6.85 26.76
C ALA A 684 -49.09 6.83 26.94
N ARG A 685 -48.55 5.90 27.75
CA ARG A 685 -47.11 5.83 28.06
C ARG A 685 -46.26 5.31 26.89
N VAL A 686 -45.14 5.99 26.64
CA VAL A 686 -43.85 5.34 26.36
C VAL A 686 -42.80 5.97 27.28
N ILE A 687 -41.98 5.16 27.93
CA ILE A 687 -40.86 5.62 28.77
C ILE A 687 -39.56 5.32 28.03
N GLY A 688 -38.77 6.36 27.78
CA GLY A 688 -37.42 6.30 27.23
C GLY A 688 -36.71 7.61 27.58
N ALA A 689 -35.53 7.53 28.19
CA ALA A 689 -34.92 8.68 28.85
C ALA A 689 -34.62 9.85 27.89
N VAL A 690 -34.89 11.07 28.34
CA VAL A 690 -34.29 12.28 27.77
C VAL A 690 -32.83 12.30 28.24
N GLU A 691 -31.92 11.85 27.38
CA GLU A 691 -30.50 12.08 27.60
C GLU A 691 -30.15 13.56 27.43
N PRO A 692 -29.20 14.10 28.21
CA PRO A 692 -28.76 15.48 28.06
C PRO A 692 -28.05 15.70 26.71
N ASP A 693 -28.13 16.93 26.20
CA ASP A 693 -27.63 17.33 24.87
C ASP A 693 -26.13 17.02 24.72
N PRO A 694 -25.72 16.03 23.89
CA PRO A 694 -24.34 15.55 23.83
C PRO A 694 -23.37 16.59 23.25
N PHE A 695 -23.88 17.71 22.72
CA PHE A 695 -23.07 18.83 22.25
C PHE A 695 -22.55 19.75 23.37
N HIS A 696 -22.81 19.43 24.65
CA HIS A 696 -22.10 20.04 25.80
C HIS A 696 -20.92 19.20 26.31
N ASP A 697 -20.66 18.02 25.75
CA ASP A 697 -19.45 17.26 26.06
C ASP A 697 -18.21 17.93 25.42
N PRO A 698 -17.16 18.27 26.20
CA PRO A 698 -15.97 18.92 25.66
C PRO A 698 -15.21 18.05 24.66
N VAL A 699 -15.23 16.73 24.78
CA VAL A 699 -14.53 15.81 23.86
C VAL A 699 -15.20 15.84 22.48
N VAL A 700 -16.54 15.81 22.44
CA VAL A 700 -17.32 15.91 21.20
C VAL A 700 -17.15 17.28 20.56
N GLN A 701 -17.08 18.36 21.35
CA GLN A 701 -16.78 19.69 20.82
C GLN A 701 -15.34 19.80 20.30
N VAL A 702 -14.35 19.19 20.94
CA VAL A 702 -12.95 19.21 20.46
C VAL A 702 -12.84 18.45 19.14
N LEU A 703 -13.32 17.20 19.05
CA LEU A 703 -13.32 16.44 17.79
C LEU A 703 -14.06 17.18 16.66
N GLY A 704 -15.25 17.72 16.94
CA GLY A 704 -16.03 18.48 15.97
C GLY A 704 -15.35 19.77 15.52
N ARG A 705 -14.69 20.52 16.43
CA ARG A 705 -13.95 21.74 16.10
C ARG A 705 -12.65 21.44 15.36
N CYS A 706 -11.90 20.41 15.75
CA CYS A 706 -10.70 19.98 15.05
C CYS A 706 -11.03 19.59 13.60
N LEU A 707 -12.04 18.74 13.38
CA LEU A 707 -12.47 18.37 12.03
C LEU A 707 -12.94 19.58 11.22
N HIS A 708 -13.69 20.51 11.84
CA HIS A 708 -14.15 21.72 11.15
C HIS A 708 -13.01 22.72 10.85
N LEU A 709 -12.01 22.84 11.71
CA LEU A 709 -10.83 23.68 11.49
C LEU A 709 -9.90 23.08 10.42
N VAL A 710 -9.70 21.76 10.40
CA VAL A 710 -9.01 21.05 9.32
C VAL A 710 -9.73 21.27 7.99
N ILE A 711 -11.06 21.13 7.95
CA ILE A 711 -11.86 21.43 6.76
C ILE A 711 -11.72 22.90 6.33
N LEU A 712 -11.74 23.86 7.26
CA LEU A 712 -11.58 25.29 6.93
C LEU A 712 -10.17 25.64 6.44
N GLN A 713 -9.12 25.04 7.01
CA GLN A 713 -7.75 25.22 6.52
C GLN A 713 -7.58 24.58 5.13
N ILE A 714 -8.10 23.38 4.90
CA ILE A 714 -8.06 22.71 3.59
C ILE A 714 -8.88 23.49 2.53
N ILE A 715 -10.02 24.07 2.89
CA ILE A 715 -10.77 24.98 2.01
C ILE A 715 -9.93 26.23 1.66
N SER A 716 -9.05 26.70 2.55
CA SER A 716 -8.09 27.77 2.25
C SER A 716 -6.88 27.32 1.41
N ILE A 717 -6.68 26.01 1.21
CA ILE A 717 -5.53 25.38 0.53
C ILE A 717 -5.95 24.76 -0.84
N CYS A 718 -7.21 24.87 -1.23
CA CYS A 718 -7.74 24.34 -2.49
C CYS A 718 -6.93 24.85 -3.73
N PRO A 719 -6.47 23.97 -4.64
CA PRO A 719 -5.19 24.17 -5.34
C PRO A 719 -5.16 25.20 -6.49
N LEU A 720 -6.25 25.94 -6.75
CA LEU A 720 -6.34 26.92 -7.84
C LEU A 720 -5.48 28.20 -7.66
N ARG A 721 -4.65 28.26 -6.60
CA ARG A 721 -3.62 29.30 -6.41
C ARG A 721 -2.19 28.85 -6.72
N ALA A 722 -1.87 27.56 -6.58
CA ALA A 722 -0.50 27.05 -6.78
C ALA A 722 0.04 27.38 -8.19
N TRP A 723 -0.79 27.18 -9.21
CA TRP A 723 -0.45 27.44 -10.62
C TRP A 723 -0.25 28.93 -10.96
N ARG A 724 -0.70 29.86 -10.09
CA ARG A 724 -0.39 31.30 -10.23
C ARG A 724 0.82 31.74 -9.41
N LEU A 725 1.15 31.01 -8.32
CA LEU A 725 2.28 31.33 -7.46
C LEU A 725 3.62 31.07 -8.17
N MET A 726 3.75 29.96 -8.90
CA MET A 726 4.99 29.66 -9.66
C MET A 726 5.32 30.70 -10.74
N VAL A 727 4.31 31.39 -11.30
CA VAL A 727 4.50 32.43 -12.33
C VAL A 727 4.76 33.82 -11.72
N LEU A 728 4.22 34.11 -10.53
CA LEU A 728 4.39 35.40 -9.85
C LEU A 728 5.63 35.47 -8.94
N ALA A 729 6.21 34.33 -8.57
CA ALA A 729 7.47 34.26 -7.81
C ALA A 729 8.67 34.96 -8.51
N ALA A 730 8.59 35.19 -9.83
CA ALA A 730 9.62 35.87 -10.61
C ALA A 730 9.59 37.41 -10.55
N LEU A 731 8.61 38.05 -9.88
CA LEU A 731 8.35 39.49 -10.03
C LEU A 731 7.97 40.27 -8.75
N ALA A 732 8.04 39.66 -7.56
CA ALA A 732 7.53 40.26 -6.32
C ALA A 732 8.54 40.30 -5.16
N ASP A 733 9.79 40.68 -5.45
CA ASP A 733 10.69 41.17 -4.40
C ASP A 733 10.32 42.62 -4.01
N ARG A 734 10.51 42.95 -2.73
CA ARG A 734 10.23 44.22 -2.02
C ARG A 734 8.76 44.51 -1.62
N VAL A 735 8.66 45.18 -0.46
CA VAL A 735 7.57 46.04 0.08
C VAL A 735 6.69 45.46 1.22
N LEU A 736 7.15 45.77 2.46
CA LEU A 736 6.40 46.05 3.71
C LEU A 736 5.84 44.88 4.56
N PRO A 737 5.67 45.08 5.90
CA PRO A 737 6.05 44.06 6.89
C PRO A 737 4.95 43.79 7.98
N PRO A 738 5.19 43.61 9.31
CA PRO A 738 4.53 42.52 10.05
C PRO A 738 3.47 42.94 11.09
N CYS A 739 2.69 41.96 11.56
CA CYS A 739 1.98 41.99 12.84
C CYS A 739 2.12 40.63 13.55
N GLU A 740 2.24 40.66 14.87
CA GLU A 740 2.41 39.49 15.74
C GLU A 740 1.07 39.03 16.38
N ASP A 741 1.16 38.15 17.39
CA ASP A 741 0.12 37.71 18.33
C ASP A 741 -1.04 36.82 17.81
N ILE A 742 -0.85 35.49 17.97
CA ILE A 742 -1.80 34.56 18.64
C ILE A 742 -1.03 33.30 19.10
N PRO A 743 -0.96 32.99 20.41
CA PRO A 743 -0.01 32.01 20.96
C PRO A 743 -0.47 30.53 20.87
N LEU A 744 -1.41 30.19 19.99
CA LEU A 744 -1.88 28.80 19.81
C LEU A 744 -1.46 28.14 18.49
N ALA A 745 -1.13 28.93 17.46
CA ALA A 745 -0.57 28.41 16.21
C ALA A 745 0.76 27.66 16.46
N GLY A 746 1.54 28.10 17.46
CA GLY A 746 2.83 27.51 17.82
C GLY A 746 2.76 26.05 18.31
N MET A 747 1.65 25.56 18.87
CA MET A 747 1.53 24.14 19.24
C MET A 747 1.15 23.26 18.04
N ALA A 748 0.19 23.69 17.22
CA ALA A 748 -0.15 22.95 16.00
C ALA A 748 1.01 22.94 15.00
N LEU A 749 1.71 24.08 14.86
CA LEU A 749 2.90 24.19 14.02
C LEU A 749 4.09 23.43 14.62
N ARG A 750 4.26 23.36 15.94
CA ARG A 750 5.29 22.47 16.54
C ARG A 750 4.94 20.99 16.38
N LEU A 751 3.67 20.59 16.46
CA LEU A 751 3.29 19.21 16.21
C LEU A 751 3.46 18.84 14.73
N PHE A 752 3.12 19.76 13.82
CA PHE A 752 3.36 19.60 12.39
C PHE A 752 4.87 19.56 12.08
N LEU A 753 5.68 20.45 12.67
CA LEU A 753 7.13 20.47 12.52
C LEU A 753 7.83 19.28 13.20
N LEU A 754 7.29 18.72 14.30
CA LEU A 754 7.79 17.48 14.92
C LEU A 754 7.46 16.23 14.08
N VAL A 755 6.41 16.28 13.27
CA VAL A 755 6.05 15.18 12.34
C VAL A 755 6.75 15.37 10.99
N THR A 756 6.98 16.59 10.50
CA THR A 756 7.85 16.83 9.33
C THR A 756 9.35 16.81 9.67
N SER A 757 9.73 16.75 10.95
CA SER A 757 11.07 16.32 11.40
C SER A 757 11.14 14.80 11.66
N ALA A 758 10.06 14.07 11.35
CA ALA A 758 10.04 12.62 11.25
C ALA A 758 9.89 12.17 9.78
N VAL A 759 10.42 12.98 8.84
CA VAL A 759 10.90 12.44 7.56
C VAL A 759 12.19 11.70 7.87
N ALA A 760 12.05 10.45 8.30
CA ALA A 760 13.13 9.51 8.22
C ALA A 760 13.37 9.23 6.73
N THR A 761 14.36 9.92 6.15
CA THR A 761 15.34 9.19 5.32
C THR A 761 15.73 7.92 6.09
N PRO A 762 15.89 6.76 5.45
CA PRO A 762 16.20 5.53 6.16
C PRO A 762 17.46 5.75 7.02
N GLU A 763 17.28 5.85 8.34
CA GLU A 763 18.39 6.22 9.22
C GLU A 763 19.39 5.05 9.27
N PRO A 764 20.69 5.33 9.24
CA PRO A 764 21.72 4.29 9.35
C PRO A 764 21.51 3.50 10.65
N VAL A 765 21.75 2.19 10.60
CA VAL A 765 21.56 1.29 11.75
C VAL A 765 22.74 1.41 12.71
N GLY A 766 22.88 2.58 13.32
CA GLY A 766 23.94 2.93 14.25
C GLY A 766 24.39 4.40 14.12
N PRO A 767 25.12 4.93 15.12
CA PRO A 767 25.81 6.20 14.96
C PRO A 767 26.88 6.10 13.87
N VAL A 768 27.22 7.22 13.20
CA VAL A 768 28.40 7.26 12.30
C VAL A 768 29.66 6.83 13.05
N CYS A 769 29.79 7.19 14.32
CA CYS A 769 30.96 6.92 15.13
C CYS A 769 30.71 5.76 16.10
N SER A 770 31.16 4.55 15.75
CA SER A 770 30.91 3.34 16.56
C SER A 770 31.91 3.10 17.69
N GLY A 771 33.04 3.81 17.71
CA GLY A 771 33.97 3.79 18.82
C GLY A 771 35.40 4.11 18.39
N SER A 772 36.36 3.61 19.16
CA SER A 772 37.78 3.74 18.89
C SER A 772 38.52 2.46 19.23
N ILE A 773 39.42 2.04 18.34
CA ILE A 773 40.41 0.98 18.58
C ILE A 773 41.77 1.60 18.88
N GLU A 774 42.71 0.79 19.37
CA GLU A 774 44.12 1.15 19.46
C GLU A 774 44.89 0.42 18.35
N LEU A 775 45.47 1.16 17.40
CA LEU A 775 46.41 0.59 16.44
C LEU A 775 47.81 0.70 17.03
N GLN A 776 48.33 -0.40 17.59
CA GLN A 776 49.66 -0.41 18.20
C GLN A 776 50.71 0.08 17.18
N GLY A 777 51.57 1.04 17.56
CA GLY A 777 52.53 1.66 16.64
C GLY A 777 52.01 2.88 15.86
N HIS A 778 50.72 3.21 15.96
CA HIS A 778 50.11 4.45 15.43
C HIS A 778 49.41 5.27 16.52
N GLY A 779 48.64 4.61 17.39
CA GLY A 779 47.81 5.20 18.43
C GLY A 779 46.32 4.89 18.25
N SER A 780 45.47 5.55 19.03
CA SER A 780 44.02 5.37 18.95
C SER A 780 43.44 5.91 17.63
N ILE A 781 42.57 5.12 17.00
CA ILE A 781 41.86 5.43 15.74
C ILE A 781 40.35 5.30 15.98
N GLN A 782 39.55 6.20 15.42
CA GLN A 782 38.09 6.13 15.48
C GLN A 782 37.51 5.37 14.29
N THR A 783 36.38 4.68 14.46
CA THR A 783 35.66 4.02 13.38
C THR A 783 34.49 4.88 12.89
N ALA A 784 34.44 5.11 11.59
CA ALA A 784 33.37 5.85 10.92
C ALA A 784 32.57 4.89 10.01
N ASN A 785 31.39 4.48 10.46
CA ASN A 785 30.50 3.58 9.71
C ASN A 785 29.95 4.26 8.45
N ALA A 786 29.86 3.51 7.35
CA ALA A 786 29.19 3.97 6.14
C ALA A 786 27.68 4.18 6.35
N HIS A 787 27.05 4.99 5.51
CA HIS A 787 25.59 5.07 5.40
C HIS A 787 25.04 4.10 4.35
N TRP A 788 25.76 3.95 3.24
CA TRP A 788 25.36 3.18 2.07
C TRP A 788 26.52 2.29 1.63
N ASN A 789 26.26 1.04 1.24
CA ASN A 789 27.28 0.17 0.66
C ASN A 789 27.37 0.34 -0.86
N VAL A 790 26.19 0.41 -1.48
CA VAL A 790 25.99 0.74 -2.90
C VAL A 790 24.88 1.80 -2.97
N PRO A 791 24.76 2.57 -4.07
CA PRO A 791 23.83 3.69 -4.13
C PRO A 791 22.36 3.24 -3.95
N GLY A 792 21.74 3.65 -2.84
CA GLY A 792 20.37 3.28 -2.47
C GLY A 792 20.23 2.06 -1.55
N GLU A 793 21.32 1.35 -1.22
CA GLU A 793 21.32 0.24 -0.26
C GLU A 793 22.10 0.59 1.02
N LEU A 794 21.40 0.56 2.16
CA LEU A 794 21.97 0.88 3.47
C LEU A 794 23.13 -0.05 3.82
N ALA A 795 24.15 0.53 4.46
CA ALA A 795 25.11 -0.25 5.22
C ALA A 795 24.45 -0.84 6.48
N GLY A 796 24.80 -2.09 6.79
CA GLY A 796 24.49 -2.75 8.05
C GLY A 796 25.30 -2.20 9.22
N SER A 797 24.96 -2.61 10.44
CA SER A 797 25.63 -2.15 11.65
C SER A 797 27.08 -2.62 11.74
N VAL A 798 27.93 -1.77 12.32
CA VAL A 798 29.26 -2.14 12.81
C VAL A 798 29.42 -1.57 14.21
N GLU A 799 29.87 -2.38 15.16
CA GLU A 799 30.02 -2.01 16.58
C GLU A 799 31.48 -2.16 17.01
N VAL A 800 31.94 -1.34 17.96
CA VAL A 800 33.28 -1.46 18.55
C VAL A 800 33.16 -1.72 20.05
N SER A 801 33.63 -2.90 20.49
CA SER A 801 33.61 -3.33 21.88
C SER A 801 34.91 -4.02 22.25
N ASP A 802 35.44 -3.73 23.45
CA ASP A 802 36.67 -4.32 24.00
C ASP A 802 37.91 -4.28 23.09
N GLY A 803 37.98 -3.30 22.18
CA GLY A 803 39.08 -3.13 21.21
C GLY A 803 38.92 -3.96 19.92
N ALA A 804 37.79 -4.66 19.76
CA ALA A 804 37.41 -5.38 18.55
C ALA A 804 36.37 -4.60 17.73
N ILE A 805 36.48 -4.71 16.40
CA ILE A 805 35.45 -4.29 15.44
C ILE A 805 34.57 -5.52 15.14
N HIS A 806 33.28 -5.39 15.43
CA HIS A 806 32.25 -6.39 15.13
C HIS A 806 31.45 -5.91 13.92
N VAL A 807 31.67 -6.55 12.77
CA VAL A 807 31.03 -6.18 11.50
C VAL A 807 29.86 -7.13 11.27
N PHE A 808 28.62 -6.61 11.31
CA PHE A 808 27.44 -7.41 11.00
C PHE A 808 27.26 -7.55 9.48
N MET A 809 26.37 -8.44 9.05
CA MET A 809 26.08 -8.62 7.62
C MET A 809 25.67 -7.29 6.96
N LYS A 810 26.31 -6.98 5.82
CA LYS A 810 26.30 -5.70 5.10
C LYS A 810 26.97 -4.53 5.85
N GLY A 811 27.69 -4.74 6.94
CA GLY A 811 28.42 -3.66 7.62
C GLY A 811 29.66 -3.19 6.83
N ARG A 812 29.94 -1.88 6.86
CA ARG A 812 31.18 -1.26 6.35
C ARG A 812 31.60 -0.12 7.30
N THR A 813 32.89 -0.05 7.66
CA THR A 813 33.43 1.02 8.50
C THR A 813 34.84 1.46 8.07
N TYR A 814 35.12 2.75 8.23
CA TYR A 814 36.34 3.42 7.81
C TYR A 814 37.21 3.80 9.01
N PHE A 815 38.54 3.65 8.90
CA PHE A 815 39.47 4.14 9.92
C PHE A 815 39.62 5.67 9.80
N SER A 816 39.44 6.38 10.92
CA SER A 816 39.35 7.85 10.94
C SER A 816 40.14 8.46 12.10
N ASP A 817 40.93 9.49 11.81
CA ASP A 817 41.67 10.29 12.82
C ASP A 817 40.71 11.19 13.61
N THR A 818 39.51 11.43 13.09
CA THR A 818 38.39 12.11 13.75
C THR A 818 37.08 11.60 13.15
N CYS A 819 36.06 11.37 13.96
CA CYS A 819 34.72 11.02 13.50
C CYS A 819 33.71 12.07 13.96
N LEU A 820 32.85 12.53 13.05
CA LEU A 820 31.72 13.43 13.35
C LEU A 820 30.40 12.66 13.20
N PRO A 821 29.45 12.76 14.16
CA PRO A 821 28.23 11.92 14.16
C PRO A 821 27.27 12.09 12.97
N THR A 822 27.51 13.00 12.04
CA THR A 822 26.58 13.40 10.96
C THR A 822 27.25 13.79 9.63
N GLN A 823 28.58 13.70 9.51
CA GLN A 823 29.31 14.18 8.32
C GLN A 823 30.60 13.39 8.07
N PHE A 824 30.71 12.82 6.87
CA PHE A 824 32.01 12.41 6.31
C PHE A 824 32.78 13.62 5.77
N ASN A 825 34.09 13.50 5.73
CA ASN A 825 35.01 14.46 5.12
C ASN A 825 36.31 13.73 4.83
N ASN A 826 36.82 13.81 3.60
CA ASN A 826 38.02 13.08 3.18
C ASN A 826 39.22 13.32 4.12
N SER A 827 39.40 14.57 4.58
CA SER A 827 40.51 14.95 5.46
C SER A 827 40.44 14.38 6.89
N HIS A 828 39.35 13.72 7.27
CA HIS A 828 39.20 13.06 8.57
C HIS A 828 39.67 11.60 8.57
N TYR A 829 39.62 10.90 7.42
CA TYR A 829 40.03 9.50 7.33
C TYR A 829 41.51 9.33 7.64
N SER A 830 41.88 8.25 8.32
CA SER A 830 43.26 7.99 8.71
C SER A 830 44.14 7.75 7.48
N LYS A 831 45.35 8.34 7.49
CA LYS A 831 46.41 8.06 6.50
C LYS A 831 47.47 7.15 7.11
N ILE A 832 47.35 5.86 6.87
CA ILE A 832 48.32 4.89 7.38
C ILE A 832 49.46 4.79 6.37
N PHE A 833 50.62 5.34 6.73
CA PHE A 833 51.86 5.23 5.95
C PHE A 833 52.47 3.85 6.14
N LEU A 834 52.31 2.98 5.15
CA LEU A 834 52.60 1.54 5.22
C LEU A 834 53.94 1.13 4.62
N LEU A 835 54.54 1.93 3.73
CA LEU A 835 55.83 1.61 3.10
C LEU A 835 56.91 1.33 4.16
N GLY A 836 57.57 0.17 4.05
CA GLY A 836 58.59 -0.29 5.00
C GLY A 836 58.04 -0.90 6.30
N LYS A 837 56.73 -1.16 6.39
CA LYS A 837 56.05 -1.69 7.58
C LYS A 837 55.24 -2.95 7.27
N SER A 838 54.75 -3.60 8.31
CA SER A 838 53.63 -4.54 8.23
C SER A 838 52.45 -4.06 9.08
N LEU A 839 51.25 -4.35 8.59
CA LEU A 839 49.99 -4.22 9.32
C LEU A 839 49.54 -5.63 9.73
N ARG A 840 49.20 -5.80 11.00
CA ARG A 840 48.91 -7.11 11.64
C ARG A 840 47.60 -7.02 12.43
N TRP A 841 46.76 -8.04 12.35
CA TRP A 841 45.49 -8.13 13.09
C TRP A 841 45.10 -9.60 13.29
N THR A 842 44.14 -9.86 14.18
CA THR A 842 43.46 -11.14 14.30
C THR A 842 42.06 -11.04 13.71
N THR A 843 41.65 -12.04 12.93
CA THR A 843 40.31 -12.15 12.36
C THR A 843 39.60 -13.39 12.91
N ASP A 844 38.30 -13.28 13.19
CA ASP A 844 37.41 -14.41 13.42
C ASP A 844 36.35 -14.43 12.32
N ILE A 845 36.51 -15.40 11.42
CA ILE A 845 35.63 -15.71 10.29
C ILE A 845 34.96 -17.09 10.45
N SER A 846 34.94 -17.65 11.67
CA SER A 846 34.45 -19.01 11.99
C SER A 846 32.95 -19.24 11.75
N GLN A 847 32.20 -18.20 11.36
CA GLN A 847 30.80 -18.29 10.92
C GLN A 847 30.56 -17.82 9.48
N THR A 848 31.61 -17.51 8.71
CA THR A 848 31.48 -17.31 7.26
C THR A 848 31.33 -18.66 6.54
N ASP A 849 30.76 -18.67 5.34
CA ASP A 849 30.52 -19.88 4.54
C ASP A 849 30.69 -19.57 3.04
N CYS A 850 30.40 -20.53 2.15
CA CYS A 850 30.44 -20.30 0.70
C CYS A 850 29.46 -19.19 0.27
N GLY A 851 29.94 -18.19 -0.47
CA GLY A 851 29.13 -17.02 -0.86
C GLY A 851 29.21 -15.81 0.08
N CYS A 852 30.05 -15.85 1.11
CA CYS A 852 30.30 -14.73 2.04
C CYS A 852 31.70 -14.15 1.85
N ASN A 853 31.90 -12.85 2.07
CA ASN A 853 33.22 -12.19 2.08
C ASN A 853 33.38 -11.28 3.30
N ALA A 854 34.34 -11.60 4.16
CA ALA A 854 34.79 -10.78 5.28
C ALA A 854 36.08 -10.05 4.90
N ALA A 855 35.92 -8.81 4.41
CA ALA A 855 36.96 -8.04 3.75
C ALA A 855 37.64 -7.01 4.68
N PHE A 856 38.97 -6.92 4.57
CA PHE A 856 39.78 -5.82 5.12
C PHE A 856 40.76 -5.33 4.06
N TYR A 857 40.63 -4.05 3.69
CA TYR A 857 41.23 -3.47 2.49
C TYR A 857 41.64 -2.01 2.71
N LEU A 858 42.40 -1.47 1.76
CA LEU A 858 42.91 -0.10 1.77
C LEU A 858 42.37 0.67 0.57
N GLY A 859 41.74 1.81 0.81
CA GLY A 859 41.31 2.74 -0.24
C GLY A 859 41.99 4.11 -0.12
N SER A 860 41.98 4.87 -1.22
CA SER A 860 42.58 6.22 -1.29
C SER A 860 41.64 7.34 -0.79
N LEU A 861 40.88 7.06 0.27
CA LEU A 861 39.73 7.87 0.72
C LEU A 861 40.13 9.27 1.23
N HIS A 862 41.32 9.44 1.82
CA HIS A 862 41.78 10.76 2.26
C HIS A 862 42.17 11.66 1.08
N GLN A 863 42.70 11.07 0.02
CA GLN A 863 43.11 11.76 -1.21
C GLN A 863 41.90 12.11 -2.07
N ASN A 864 40.85 11.29 -2.04
CA ASN A 864 39.61 11.52 -2.78
C ASN A 864 38.85 12.75 -2.27
N SER A 865 38.86 13.85 -3.01
CA SER A 865 38.04 15.04 -2.72
C SER A 865 36.58 14.91 -3.16
N ASP A 866 36.28 13.95 -4.03
CA ASP A 866 34.97 13.84 -4.67
C ASP A 866 34.00 13.07 -3.78
N ILE A 867 32.75 13.53 -3.74
CA ILE A 867 31.69 12.88 -2.95
C ILE A 867 31.08 11.77 -3.79
N SER A 868 31.04 10.56 -3.23
CA SER A 868 30.57 9.36 -3.88
C SER A 868 29.04 9.35 -4.02
N LYS A 869 28.50 8.43 -4.84
CA LYS A 869 27.06 8.14 -4.91
C LYS A 869 26.52 7.50 -3.60
N CYS A 870 27.40 7.15 -2.67
CA CYS A 870 27.11 6.63 -1.33
C CYS A 870 27.20 7.73 -0.24
N GLU A 871 27.17 9.01 -0.64
CA GLU A 871 27.12 10.20 0.24
C GLU A 871 28.32 10.39 1.19
N ASP A 872 29.42 9.68 0.92
CA ASP A 872 30.72 9.76 1.60
C ASP A 872 31.84 10.08 0.59
N HIS A 873 33.11 9.77 0.90
CA HIS A 873 34.21 9.80 -0.08
C HIS A 873 34.77 8.41 -0.42
N TYR A 874 33.95 7.36 -0.29
CA TYR A 874 34.35 6.01 -0.69
C TYR A 874 34.73 5.97 -2.18
N CYS A 875 35.81 5.27 -2.47
CA CYS A 875 36.27 4.98 -3.81
C CYS A 875 36.96 3.62 -3.82
N ASP A 876 36.85 2.92 -4.94
CA ASP A 876 37.22 1.52 -5.11
C ASP A 876 37.59 1.24 -6.58
N ALA A 877 38.26 0.13 -6.89
CA ALA A 877 38.61 -0.23 -8.27
C ALA A 877 37.40 -0.74 -9.07
N ASN A 878 36.32 -1.14 -8.38
CA ASN A 878 35.12 -1.73 -8.95
C ASN A 878 34.02 -0.69 -9.32
N ASP A 879 34.24 0.61 -9.04
CA ASP A 879 33.30 1.73 -9.25
C ASP A 879 31.97 1.62 -8.47
N VAL A 880 31.96 0.89 -7.35
CA VAL A 880 30.77 0.54 -6.56
C VAL A 880 29.98 1.77 -6.13
N CYS A 881 30.65 2.79 -5.58
CA CYS A 881 30.02 4.07 -5.25
C CYS A 881 30.22 5.15 -6.33
N GLY A 882 30.67 4.78 -7.53
CA GLY A 882 30.80 5.71 -8.66
C GLY A 882 32.01 6.62 -8.67
N VAL A 883 33.04 6.30 -7.88
CA VAL A 883 34.34 6.98 -7.87
C VAL A 883 35.43 5.92 -7.82
N ARG A 884 36.39 6.00 -8.75
CA ARG A 884 37.49 5.04 -8.88
C ARG A 884 38.75 5.52 -8.19
N CYS A 885 39.43 4.64 -7.46
CA CYS A 885 40.77 4.91 -6.93
C CYS A 885 41.60 3.63 -6.72
N THR A 886 42.85 3.78 -6.31
CA THR A 886 43.75 2.65 -6.04
C THR A 886 43.28 1.94 -4.78
N GLU A 887 43.18 0.61 -4.87
CA GLU A 887 42.62 -0.28 -3.86
C GLU A 887 43.58 -1.46 -3.63
N ILE A 888 43.72 -1.89 -2.38
CA ILE A 888 44.57 -3.02 -1.99
C ILE A 888 43.84 -3.85 -0.95
N ASP A 889 43.42 -5.05 -1.33
CA ASP A 889 42.74 -5.99 -0.46
C ASP A 889 43.75 -6.79 0.34
N LEU A 890 43.73 -6.63 1.66
CA LEU A 890 44.66 -7.29 2.58
C LEU A 890 44.13 -8.67 3.01
N GLN A 891 42.81 -8.81 2.98
CA GLN A 891 42.04 -10.02 3.21
C GLN A 891 40.70 -9.86 2.48
N GLU A 892 40.42 -10.72 1.51
CA GLU A 892 39.07 -11.12 1.13
C GLU A 892 38.92 -12.59 1.50
N ALA A 893 38.04 -12.92 2.44
CA ALA A 893 38.06 -14.26 3.03
C ALA A 893 36.70 -14.77 3.52
N ASN A 894 36.59 -16.09 3.49
CA ASN A 894 35.67 -16.86 4.30
C ASN A 894 36.38 -18.11 4.84
N LYS A 895 35.64 -19.04 5.47
CA LYS A 895 36.17 -20.31 5.96
C LYS A 895 37.00 -21.08 4.94
N TYR A 896 36.67 -20.95 3.66
CA TYR A 896 37.14 -21.82 2.59
C TYR A 896 38.15 -21.12 1.68
N ALA A 897 38.00 -19.82 1.46
CA ALA A 897 38.89 -18.99 0.66
C ALA A 897 39.56 -17.86 1.45
N PHE A 898 40.76 -17.47 1.03
CA PHE A 898 41.47 -16.27 1.44
C PHE A 898 42.26 -15.73 0.24
N HIS A 899 42.07 -14.46 -0.09
CA HIS A 899 42.90 -13.72 -1.05
C HIS A 899 43.44 -12.43 -0.44
N SER A 900 44.53 -11.94 -1.02
CA SER A 900 44.96 -10.55 -0.91
C SER A 900 45.34 -10.06 -2.31
N VAL A 901 44.82 -8.91 -2.74
CA VAL A 901 44.77 -8.50 -4.15
C VAL A 901 45.30 -7.06 -4.31
N LEU A 902 46.05 -6.85 -5.39
CA LEU A 902 46.47 -5.53 -5.87
C LEU A 902 45.56 -5.06 -7.00
N HIS A 903 44.91 -3.90 -6.82
CA HIS A 903 44.13 -3.25 -7.87
C HIS A 903 44.69 -1.87 -8.25
N LEU A 904 44.79 -1.63 -9.56
CA LEU A 904 44.90 -0.27 -10.10
C LEU A 904 43.50 0.33 -10.33
N PRO A 905 43.33 1.67 -10.36
CA PRO A 905 42.01 2.32 -10.41
C PRO A 905 41.06 1.93 -11.55
N ASP A 906 41.53 1.21 -12.57
CA ASP A 906 40.73 0.74 -13.70
C ASP A 906 40.81 -0.79 -13.92
N ASP A 907 41.43 -1.51 -12.98
CA ASP A 907 41.67 -2.95 -13.04
C ASP A 907 40.85 -3.65 -11.96
N ASN A 908 39.60 -3.96 -12.30
CA ASN A 908 38.68 -4.70 -11.44
C ASN A 908 39.03 -6.21 -11.33
N SER A 909 40.03 -6.68 -12.06
CA SER A 909 40.53 -8.06 -11.92
C SER A 909 41.70 -8.10 -10.94
N GLY A 910 42.68 -7.22 -11.12
CA GLY A 910 43.85 -7.09 -10.24
C GLY A 910 44.85 -8.25 -10.36
N MET A 911 45.73 -8.35 -9.37
CA MET A 911 46.64 -9.49 -9.20
C MET A 911 46.77 -9.84 -7.71
N GLY A 912 46.34 -11.05 -7.34
CA GLY A 912 46.34 -11.52 -5.96
C GLY A 912 47.19 -12.75 -5.68
N LEU A 913 47.21 -13.11 -4.39
CA LEU A 913 47.79 -14.31 -3.80
C LEU A 913 46.77 -15.04 -2.93
N GLY A 914 47.06 -16.28 -2.52
CA GLY A 914 46.34 -17.00 -1.48
C GLY A 914 45.73 -18.32 -1.96
N TYR A 915 44.52 -18.63 -1.49
CA TYR A 915 43.83 -19.88 -1.78
C TYR A 915 42.31 -19.64 -1.87
N GLY A 916 41.74 -19.84 -3.05
CA GLY A 916 40.30 -19.70 -3.29
C GLY A 916 39.94 -19.95 -4.74
N GLY A 917 38.65 -19.84 -5.07
CA GLY A 917 38.11 -19.97 -6.42
C GLY A 917 38.24 -18.70 -7.27
N GLY A 918 37.71 -18.69 -8.50
CA GLY A 918 37.03 -19.84 -9.11
C GLY A 918 36.17 -19.66 -10.38
N GLY A 919 36.21 -18.52 -11.08
CA GLY A 919 35.44 -18.33 -12.33
C GLY A 919 35.99 -19.09 -13.55
N LEU A 920 35.26 -19.07 -14.68
CA LEU A 920 35.73 -19.63 -15.97
C LEU A 920 37.01 -18.95 -16.48
N ASP A 921 37.19 -17.67 -16.16
CA ASP A 921 38.36 -16.86 -16.53
C ASP A 921 39.43 -16.81 -15.43
N TRP A 922 39.32 -17.65 -14.38
CA TRP A 922 40.30 -17.73 -13.30
C TRP A 922 41.69 -18.10 -13.82
N SER A 923 42.69 -17.27 -13.47
CA SER A 923 44.04 -17.37 -14.05
C SER A 923 45.18 -17.24 -13.03
N TRP A 924 44.87 -17.07 -11.74
CA TRP A 924 45.89 -16.96 -10.68
C TRP A 924 46.33 -18.32 -10.17
N HIS A 925 47.55 -18.38 -9.62
CA HIS A 925 48.02 -19.53 -8.88
C HIS A 925 47.41 -19.59 -7.49
N ARG A 926 47.30 -20.81 -6.95
CA ARG A 926 46.98 -21.07 -5.54
C ARG A 926 48.32 -21.23 -4.81
N ASP A 927 48.58 -20.40 -3.79
CA ASP A 927 49.81 -20.43 -2.99
C ASP A 927 49.81 -21.57 -1.96
N TRP A 928 48.64 -21.97 -1.46
CA TRP A 928 48.44 -22.97 -0.39
C TRP A 928 47.44 -24.06 -0.82
N THR A 929 47.25 -25.09 0.00
CA THR A 929 46.22 -26.13 -0.20
C THR A 929 45.13 -26.13 0.89
N LYS A 930 44.03 -26.84 0.66
CA LYS A 930 42.96 -27.09 1.66
C LYS A 930 43.42 -27.86 2.91
N GLU A 931 44.57 -28.55 2.84
CA GLU A 931 45.18 -29.21 3.98
C GLU A 931 45.99 -28.22 4.84
N GLU A 932 46.24 -27.02 4.32
CA GLU A 932 47.01 -25.93 4.95
C GLU A 932 46.10 -24.80 5.45
N TYR A 933 45.16 -24.33 4.63
CA TYR A 933 44.12 -23.34 4.97
C TYR A 933 42.71 -23.94 4.80
N GLY A 934 41.86 -23.80 5.82
CA GLY A 934 40.44 -24.17 5.76
C GLY A 934 39.91 -24.81 7.05
N PRO A 935 38.64 -25.27 7.09
CA PRO A 935 38.05 -25.82 8.31
C PRO A 935 38.69 -27.14 8.70
N GLY A 936 39.42 -27.17 9.82
CA GLY A 936 40.19 -28.31 10.29
C GLY A 936 41.52 -28.54 9.56
N ALA A 937 42.04 -27.53 8.85
CA ALA A 937 43.34 -27.61 8.18
C ALA A 937 44.51 -27.60 9.18
N ASN A 938 45.71 -28.01 8.72
CA ASN A 938 46.85 -28.25 9.61
C ASN A 938 47.62 -26.99 9.99
N CYS A 939 47.55 -25.90 9.21
CA CYS A 939 48.28 -24.66 9.48
C CYS A 939 47.35 -23.54 9.96
N ILE A 940 46.20 -23.35 9.31
CA ILE A 940 45.18 -22.35 9.67
C ILE A 940 43.80 -23.03 9.66
N ASP A 941 43.32 -23.44 10.84
CA ASP A 941 41.95 -23.93 11.03
C ASP A 941 40.98 -22.74 11.14
N THR A 942 40.21 -22.50 10.08
CA THR A 942 39.28 -21.37 10.00
C THR A 942 38.02 -21.50 10.88
N ASN A 943 37.87 -22.60 11.64
CA ASN A 943 36.89 -22.68 12.73
C ASN A 943 37.33 -21.88 13.97
N HIS A 944 38.56 -21.37 14.00
CA HIS A 944 39.14 -20.61 15.11
C HIS A 944 39.81 -19.31 14.61
N PRO A 945 39.90 -18.26 15.44
CA PRO A 945 40.59 -17.03 15.05
C PRO A 945 42.05 -17.27 14.66
N PHE A 946 42.55 -16.46 13.72
CA PHE A 946 43.97 -16.49 13.30
C PHE A 946 44.50 -15.08 13.06
N GLU A 947 45.82 -14.94 13.20
CA GLU A 947 46.57 -13.73 12.91
C GLU A 947 46.86 -13.63 11.42
N VAL A 948 46.61 -12.46 10.86
CA VAL A 948 46.98 -12.04 9.51
C VAL A 948 47.99 -10.91 9.64
N GLU A 949 49.06 -10.97 8.84
CA GLU A 949 50.03 -9.90 8.72
C GLU A 949 50.35 -9.64 7.25
N VAL A 950 50.25 -8.37 6.83
CA VAL A 950 50.55 -7.93 5.47
C VAL A 950 51.68 -6.89 5.51
N GLY A 951 52.80 -7.23 4.88
CA GLY A 951 54.02 -6.43 4.81
C GLY A 951 54.21 -5.74 3.47
N PHE A 952 54.78 -4.54 3.52
CA PHE A 952 55.01 -3.64 2.36
C PHE A 952 56.51 -3.32 2.19
N PRO A 953 57.36 -4.32 1.86
CA PRO A 953 58.80 -4.14 1.71
C PRO A 953 59.17 -3.15 0.60
N VAL A 954 60.12 -2.26 0.89
CA VAL A 954 60.62 -1.24 -0.05
C VAL A 954 62.02 -1.56 -0.57
N GLY A 955 62.29 -1.15 -1.80
CA GLY A 955 63.59 -1.24 -2.46
C GLY A 955 64.57 -0.15 -2.01
N SER A 956 65.82 -0.25 -2.46
CA SER A 956 66.85 0.77 -2.22
C SER A 956 66.60 2.10 -2.96
N ASP A 957 65.58 2.14 -3.82
CA ASP A 957 65.01 3.30 -4.50
C ASP A 957 63.73 3.85 -3.81
N GLY A 958 63.28 3.20 -2.73
CA GLY A 958 62.05 3.55 -2.01
C GLY A 958 60.75 3.09 -2.67
N GLN A 959 60.80 2.27 -3.73
CA GLN A 959 59.59 1.70 -4.36
C GLN A 959 59.10 0.44 -3.62
N LEU A 960 57.79 0.18 -3.63
CA LEU A 960 57.20 -1.06 -3.13
C LEU A 960 57.64 -2.24 -4.00
N VAL A 961 58.38 -3.20 -3.42
CA VAL A 961 58.90 -4.38 -4.14
C VAL A 961 57.83 -5.47 -4.27
N ALA A 962 57.06 -5.67 -3.19
CA ALA A 962 56.06 -6.72 -3.08
C ALA A 962 54.99 -6.33 -2.06
N ILE A 963 53.87 -7.04 -2.06
CA ILE A 963 53.10 -7.28 -0.85
C ILE A 963 53.40 -8.71 -0.39
N THR A 964 53.63 -8.88 0.92
CA THR A 964 53.93 -10.17 1.54
C THR A 964 52.89 -10.48 2.62
N THR A 965 52.12 -11.55 2.47
CA THR A 965 51.06 -11.93 3.41
C THR A 965 51.49 -13.16 4.21
N ARG A 966 51.35 -13.10 5.54
CA ARG A 966 51.62 -14.18 6.49
C ARG A 966 50.36 -14.48 7.29
N LEU A 967 49.98 -15.75 7.37
CA LEU A 967 48.92 -16.24 8.26
C LEU A 967 49.54 -17.10 9.36
N ALA A 968 49.15 -16.88 10.62
CA ALA A 968 49.62 -17.65 11.77
C ALA A 968 48.50 -17.92 12.77
N GLN A 969 48.49 -19.11 13.37
CA GLN A 969 47.46 -19.49 14.35
C GLN A 969 48.08 -20.07 15.63
N LEU A 970 47.59 -19.62 16.78
CA LEU A 970 48.16 -19.98 18.08
C LEU A 970 47.97 -21.47 18.39
N GLY A 971 49.08 -22.21 18.44
CA GLY A 971 49.09 -23.67 18.66
C GLY A 971 49.23 -24.50 17.39
N SER A 972 49.23 -23.85 16.21
CA SER A 972 49.52 -24.50 14.93
C SER A 972 50.99 -24.93 14.81
N PRO A 973 51.30 -26.05 14.12
CA PRO A 973 52.66 -26.45 13.78
C PRO A 973 53.28 -25.67 12.60
N CYS A 974 52.52 -24.85 11.87
CA CYS A 974 52.99 -24.14 10.67
C CYS A 974 52.32 -22.77 10.48
N GLU A 975 53.04 -21.87 9.81
CA GLU A 975 52.54 -20.57 9.33
C GLU A 975 52.52 -20.58 7.81
N LEU A 976 51.54 -19.89 7.20
CA LEU A 976 51.44 -19.75 5.75
C LEU A 976 52.02 -18.42 5.31
N THR A 977 52.71 -18.41 4.17
CA THR A 977 53.26 -17.18 3.58
C THR A 977 53.06 -17.20 2.07
N ALA A 978 52.84 -16.02 1.49
CA ALA A 978 52.72 -15.79 0.06
C ALA A 978 53.17 -14.35 -0.28
N GLN A 979 53.48 -14.06 -1.55
CA GLN A 979 53.85 -12.71 -1.98
C GLN A 979 53.50 -12.40 -3.44
N VAL A 980 53.00 -11.20 -3.72
CA VAL A 980 52.89 -10.66 -5.08
C VAL A 980 54.00 -9.64 -5.31
N LEU A 981 54.84 -9.85 -6.33
CA LEU A 981 55.83 -8.86 -6.75
C LEU A 981 55.16 -7.78 -7.60
N THR A 982 55.31 -6.50 -7.23
CA THR A 982 54.68 -5.38 -7.97
C THR A 982 55.18 -5.30 -9.40
N ASP A 983 56.46 -5.60 -9.60
CA ASP A 983 57.15 -5.49 -10.89
C ASP A 983 56.68 -6.53 -11.93
N SER A 984 55.96 -7.58 -11.50
CA SER A 984 55.24 -8.52 -12.37
C SER A 984 53.77 -8.14 -12.64
N TYR A 985 53.17 -7.27 -11.83
CA TYR A 985 51.80 -6.80 -12.04
C TYR A 985 51.78 -5.56 -12.97
N THR A 986 51.33 -5.79 -14.21
CA THR A 986 51.18 -4.73 -15.23
C THR A 986 49.81 -4.78 -15.91
N PHE A 987 49.08 -3.68 -15.90
CA PHE A 987 47.76 -3.55 -16.52
C PHE A 987 47.76 -2.48 -17.61
N GLN A 988 47.24 -2.80 -18.80
CA GLN A 988 47.21 -1.91 -19.98
C GLN A 988 48.58 -1.27 -20.35
N GLY A 989 49.70 -1.92 -19.99
CA GLY A 989 51.06 -1.40 -20.20
C GLY A 989 51.57 -0.44 -19.11
N ARG A 990 50.78 -0.17 -18.08
CA ARG A 990 51.21 0.54 -16.85
C ARG A 990 51.87 -0.46 -15.89
N LYS A 991 52.90 -0.03 -15.16
CA LYS A 991 53.51 -0.80 -14.06
C LYS A 991 52.81 -0.46 -12.75
N SER A 992 52.33 -1.46 -12.01
CA SER A 992 51.67 -1.22 -10.74
C SER A 992 52.60 -0.61 -9.68
N THR A 993 53.89 -0.99 -9.69
CA THR A 993 54.95 -0.55 -8.77
C THR A 993 54.91 0.94 -8.45
N SER A 994 54.84 1.81 -9.47
CA SER A 994 54.86 3.27 -9.27
C SER A 994 53.54 3.82 -8.74
N GLU A 995 52.40 3.28 -9.19
CA GLU A 995 51.07 3.76 -8.77
C GLU A 995 50.73 3.31 -7.34
N LEU A 996 51.01 2.04 -7.01
CA LEU A 996 50.87 1.49 -5.66
C LEU A 996 51.84 2.15 -4.67
N THR A 997 53.10 2.40 -5.07
CA THR A 997 54.04 3.14 -4.23
C THR A 997 53.53 4.55 -3.95
N GLN A 998 52.97 5.24 -4.94
CA GLN A 998 52.44 6.59 -4.74
C GLN A 998 51.27 6.58 -3.74
N ALA A 999 50.29 5.68 -3.90
CA ALA A 999 49.16 5.58 -2.98
C ALA A 999 49.60 5.31 -1.52
N LEU A 1000 50.51 4.35 -1.32
CA LEU A 1000 51.03 3.99 0.00
C LEU A 1000 51.97 5.05 0.61
N HIS A 1001 52.64 5.85 -0.23
CA HIS A 1001 53.44 7.01 0.19
C HIS A 1001 52.56 8.19 0.60
N GLU A 1002 51.44 8.42 -0.08
CA GLU A 1002 50.44 9.43 0.30
C GLU A 1002 49.60 9.01 1.52
N GLY A 1003 49.58 7.70 1.82
CA GLY A 1003 49.02 7.08 3.02
C GLY A 1003 47.56 6.68 2.81
N MET A 1004 47.27 5.38 2.83
CA MET A 1004 45.93 4.85 2.52
C MET A 1004 45.08 4.68 3.78
N THR A 1005 43.76 4.61 3.58
CA THR A 1005 42.77 4.45 4.65
C THR A 1005 42.29 2.99 4.73
N PRO A 1006 42.46 2.31 5.88
CA PRO A 1006 41.88 0.99 6.09
C PRO A 1006 40.36 0.99 6.21
N ILE A 1007 39.74 -0.03 5.63
CA ILE A 1007 38.29 -0.22 5.54
C ILE A 1007 37.97 -1.67 5.86
N VAL A 1008 37.00 -1.91 6.74
CA VAL A 1008 36.49 -3.26 7.06
C VAL A 1008 35.05 -3.37 6.57
N SER A 1009 34.69 -4.45 5.87
CA SER A 1009 33.29 -4.75 5.55
C SER A 1009 32.99 -6.24 5.48
N TYR A 1010 31.71 -6.60 5.64
CA TYR A 1010 31.25 -7.99 5.60
C TYR A 1010 29.94 -8.09 4.81
N TRP A 1011 29.92 -8.94 3.79
CA TRP A 1011 28.80 -9.04 2.84
C TRP A 1011 28.70 -10.46 2.22
N SER A 1012 27.66 -10.70 1.43
CA SER A 1012 27.42 -11.98 0.74
C SER A 1012 26.62 -11.78 -0.56
N ALA A 1013 26.81 -12.67 -1.54
CA ALA A 1013 26.14 -12.62 -2.84
C ALA A 1013 26.08 -14.00 -3.54
N GLU A 1014 25.11 -14.18 -4.45
CA GLU A 1014 24.87 -15.41 -5.22
C GLU A 1014 25.84 -15.60 -6.41
N ASN A 1015 26.90 -14.79 -6.46
CA ASN A 1015 27.86 -14.74 -7.58
C ASN A 1015 29.30 -14.54 -7.10
N MET A 1016 29.65 -15.14 -5.97
CA MET A 1016 30.97 -15.12 -5.32
C MET A 1016 31.92 -16.21 -5.83
N GLN A 1017 31.48 -17.11 -6.70
CA GLN A 1017 32.32 -18.15 -7.31
C GLN A 1017 33.65 -17.65 -7.92
N TRP A 1018 33.81 -16.35 -8.21
CA TRP A 1018 35.09 -15.75 -8.61
C TRP A 1018 36.16 -15.74 -7.49
N MET A 1019 35.75 -15.95 -6.23
CA MET A 1019 36.55 -15.88 -5.00
C MET A 1019 36.67 -17.24 -4.29
N ASP A 1020 35.61 -18.08 -4.28
CA ASP A 1020 35.59 -19.37 -3.57
C ASP A 1020 35.13 -20.59 -4.41
N GLY A 1021 34.67 -20.36 -5.65
CA GLY A 1021 34.20 -21.39 -6.60
C GLY A 1021 35.22 -22.49 -7.00
N GLU A 1022 34.76 -23.60 -7.59
CA GLU A 1022 35.63 -24.73 -7.99
C GLU A 1022 36.80 -24.36 -8.95
N GLY A 1023 36.62 -23.36 -9.84
CA GLY A 1023 37.63 -22.97 -10.82
C GLY A 1023 37.76 -23.93 -12.02
N ALA A 1024 38.41 -23.46 -13.08
CA ALA A 1024 38.68 -24.27 -14.27
C ALA A 1024 39.64 -25.46 -14.03
N ASP A 1025 40.32 -25.50 -12.88
CA ASP A 1025 41.14 -26.62 -12.41
C ASP A 1025 40.37 -27.63 -11.54
N GLY A 1026 39.17 -27.28 -11.04
CA GLY A 1026 38.38 -28.12 -10.15
C GLY A 1026 39.01 -28.33 -8.77
N LEU A 1027 39.81 -27.36 -8.31
CA LEU A 1027 40.54 -27.42 -7.03
C LEU A 1027 40.05 -26.40 -5.99
N GLY A 1028 39.13 -25.51 -6.36
CA GLY A 1028 38.51 -24.56 -5.44
C GLY A 1028 37.48 -25.22 -4.52
N PRO A 1029 37.19 -24.61 -3.36
CA PRO A 1029 36.48 -25.29 -2.28
C PRO A 1029 34.94 -25.27 -2.37
N CYS A 1030 34.32 -24.26 -2.99
CA CYS A 1030 32.86 -24.09 -3.03
C CYS A 1030 32.28 -24.48 -4.40
N PRO A 1031 31.31 -25.41 -4.50
CA PRO A 1031 30.62 -25.73 -5.75
C PRO A 1031 29.43 -24.80 -6.06
N GLU A 1032 28.87 -24.16 -5.04
CA GLU A 1032 27.65 -23.36 -5.09
C GLU A 1032 27.71 -22.31 -3.96
N ASP A 1033 27.31 -21.07 -4.27
CA ASP A 1033 27.27 -19.98 -3.30
C ASP A 1033 25.96 -20.07 -2.50
N VAL A 1034 26.00 -19.98 -1.17
CA VAL A 1034 24.77 -20.00 -0.36
C VAL A 1034 24.75 -18.86 0.67
N PRO A 1035 24.44 -17.62 0.24
CA PRO A 1035 24.44 -16.43 1.10
C PRO A 1035 23.57 -16.52 2.36
N GLU A 1036 22.57 -17.38 2.39
CA GLU A 1036 21.73 -17.65 3.58
C GLU A 1036 22.48 -18.38 4.71
N GLN A 1037 23.61 -19.04 4.43
CA GLN A 1037 24.44 -19.74 5.42
C GLN A 1037 25.48 -18.84 6.09
N CYS A 1038 25.66 -17.61 5.60
CA CYS A 1038 26.55 -16.63 6.21
C CYS A 1038 26.11 -16.25 7.63
N GLY A 1039 27.02 -16.41 8.60
CA GLY A 1039 26.83 -15.99 9.99
C GLY A 1039 26.54 -14.50 10.11
N ALA A 1040 25.87 -14.10 11.19
CA ALA A 1040 25.33 -12.74 11.34
C ALA A 1040 26.41 -11.63 11.45
N SER A 1041 27.63 -11.97 11.88
CA SER A 1041 28.76 -11.04 12.01
C SER A 1041 30.11 -11.75 12.01
N VAL A 1042 31.17 -10.96 11.79
CA VAL A 1042 32.59 -11.34 11.90
C VAL A 1042 33.34 -10.35 12.79
N GLN A 1043 34.52 -10.74 13.30
CA GLN A 1043 35.29 -9.93 14.24
C GLN A 1043 36.72 -9.66 13.74
N PHE A 1044 37.20 -8.43 13.93
CA PHE A 1044 38.59 -8.02 13.66
C PHE A 1044 39.16 -7.28 14.87
N TYR A 1045 40.35 -7.67 15.36
CA TYR A 1045 40.92 -7.12 16.58
C TYR A 1045 42.45 -7.24 16.63
N GLY A 1046 43.09 -6.68 17.68
CA GLY A 1046 44.53 -6.85 17.91
C GLY A 1046 45.43 -6.12 16.90
N PHE A 1047 44.96 -4.99 16.35
CA PHE A 1047 45.63 -4.25 15.29
C PHE A 1047 47.01 -3.69 15.71
N ALA A 1048 48.04 -3.98 14.92
CA ALA A 1048 49.41 -3.47 15.11
C ALA A 1048 50.06 -3.06 13.78
N LEU A 1049 50.89 -2.01 13.82
CA LEU A 1049 51.65 -1.45 12.72
C LEU A 1049 53.15 -1.45 13.12
N GLU A 1050 53.93 -2.35 12.52
CA GLU A 1050 55.31 -2.64 12.93
C GLU A 1050 56.31 -2.26 11.82
N SER A 1051 57.53 -1.83 12.18
CA SER A 1051 58.59 -1.61 11.19
C SER A 1051 59.18 -2.94 10.72
N LEU A 1052 59.34 -3.14 9.41
CA LEU A 1052 60.02 -4.34 8.88
C LEU A 1052 61.51 -4.37 9.27
N GLU A 1053 62.11 -3.22 9.61
CA GLU A 1053 63.49 -3.15 10.10
C GLU A 1053 63.62 -3.66 11.55
N GLU A 1054 62.58 -3.53 12.38
CA GLU A 1054 62.62 -3.88 13.81
C GLU A 1054 62.57 -5.40 14.07
N ARG A 1055 62.25 -6.21 13.06
CA ARG A 1055 62.29 -7.69 13.14
C ARG A 1055 63.63 -8.32 12.74
N LEU A 1056 64.63 -7.52 12.36
CA LEU A 1056 65.98 -7.99 11.98
C LEU A 1056 67.04 -7.83 13.09
N ILE A 1057 66.61 -7.69 14.35
CA ILE A 1057 67.44 -7.40 15.53
C ILE A 1057 67.23 -8.45 16.64
#